data_AF-A0A034VB75-F1
#
_entry.id   AF-A0A034VB75-F1
#
_cell.length_a   1.000
_cell.length_b   1.000
_cell.length_c   1.000
_cell.angle_alpha   90.00
_cell.angle_beta   90.00
_cell.angle_gamma   90.00
#
_symmetry.space_group_name_H-M   'P 1'
#
loop_
_entity.id
_entity.type
_entity.pdbx_description
1 polymer ?
#
loop_
_entity_poly.entity_id
_entity_poly.type
_entity_poly.pdbx_seq_one_letter_code
_entity_poly.pdbx_strand_id
1 'polypeptide(L)'
;MDVKDIKGAKVTHAGLLKHNTDGSTETQKITHAGLVARSPEGTAAKGMNIRGNEDLWVEIQANTFRNWVNEHLRPTGMQVIDWASDFCDGTCLCALVENLQTRPLKPSWNRRPANQHHYLENATTALNAIEKDHIKLVNIGNVDIVNGNVKLILGLIWSLIVRYQIGRSKFPPRKLMLAWLQAALPECKITNLTTDWNSGVNLAALLDYCQPGLFPHWRSLDPKQSVQNCTTTMNLAQSEFGVPKVLEPAYLASPWLDELSGMTYLSYFMKPGGPGYNATLRWVNTQTKDSVKNFTTDWNDGRVMCEIIKGLGGPAPAPEKLSTDPFHYENNIRKAVEAGQRLGVQPILTAKDMANPEVEHLGIMAYAAHLQWVPPRPPLSDMINVLMESNSGRVGEPTHFRIDVLSREISLSSVKAFIVPPSGQPQPVRLNPHGEGVYIPEKYGMHEIVVEVGDDSLGGHFFRVLPRFIQVAPPGMAPCALGSLVEVLVNATGAPKTEDILVTAVSPTGISHNCPLKKVEEGHSAIFKPDEAGIWEIAITYQGRHIQGGPFTCAVFDASGVSVHGLDGAMPLRAHSFEVDARGVGVTGELHVDIVHDKRSLVCSVEKIVENKYRVTFMPRQNGKYRVYVYFNGYDVKGSPFIMRVGTKGRSGKTRSSPLHESKHRAESPSMHYTSTTNTRHNDYRNTSTAATSSLSRRDLLNHNAAERQRSYSPAISPKIDTPDYRTTSSYYKRESEDKLATSPPPPPAPQPPSREYYNNSPTTKYINSADL
;
A
#
# COMPACT_ATOMS: atom_id res chain seq x y z
N MET A 1 39.87 -47.20 62.01
CA MET A 1 40.35 -46.14 62.93
C MET A 1 40.25 -44.83 62.18
N ASP A 2 39.67 -43.84 62.85
CA ASP A 2 39.70 -42.39 62.67
C ASP A 2 39.48 -41.70 61.30
N VAL A 3 38.75 -40.59 61.42
CA VAL A 3 38.38 -39.62 60.40
C VAL A 3 39.32 -38.42 60.49
N LYS A 4 39.84 -37.93 59.35
CA LYS A 4 40.04 -36.48 59.11
C LYS A 4 40.35 -36.13 57.65
N ASP A 5 39.86 -34.94 57.28
CA ASP A 5 40.22 -34.07 56.15
C ASP A 5 40.08 -34.58 54.70
N ILE A 6 38.90 -34.32 54.13
CA ILE A 6 38.70 -34.14 52.68
C ILE A 6 38.85 -32.64 52.35
N LYS A 7 39.92 -32.28 51.62
CA LYS A 7 40.05 -30.97 50.95
C LYS A 7 40.76 -31.10 49.60
N GLY A 8 40.09 -30.64 48.54
CA GLY A 8 40.76 -30.13 47.34
C GLY A 8 41.13 -31.15 46.23
N ALA A 9 40.14 -31.74 45.56
CA ALA A 9 40.36 -32.29 44.22
C ALA A 9 40.28 -31.18 43.17
N LYS A 10 41.43 -30.65 42.74
CA LYS A 10 41.53 -29.84 41.50
C LYS A 10 41.72 -30.80 40.33
N VAL A 11 40.82 -30.74 39.34
CA VAL A 11 41.01 -31.42 38.07
C VAL A 11 42.12 -30.70 37.30
N THR A 12 43.22 -31.41 37.01
CA THR A 12 44.34 -30.88 36.21
C THR A 12 44.15 -31.19 34.74
N HIS A 13 44.34 -30.17 33.90
CA HIS A 13 44.22 -30.24 32.45
C HIS A 13 45.26 -31.22 31.86
N ALA A 14 44.82 -32.17 31.03
CA ALA A 14 45.69 -33.15 30.38
C ALA A 14 45.31 -33.30 28.90
N GLY A 15 46.07 -32.62 28.04
CA GLY A 15 45.98 -32.66 26.58
C GLY A 15 47.01 -31.71 26.00
N LEU A 16 47.79 -32.17 25.01
CA LEU A 16 48.82 -31.40 24.28
C LEU A 16 50.11 -31.00 25.04
N LEU A 17 50.69 -31.90 25.86
CA LEU A 17 52.12 -31.84 26.20
C LEU A 17 52.78 -33.23 26.12
N LYS A 18 53.83 -33.35 25.31
CA LYS A 18 54.75 -34.50 25.33
C LYS A 18 55.98 -34.09 26.15
N HIS A 19 56.17 -34.70 27.32
CA HIS A 19 57.34 -34.43 28.14
C HIS A 19 58.58 -35.18 27.63
N ASN A 20 59.70 -34.48 27.55
CA ASN A 20 61.02 -35.12 27.50
C ASN A 20 61.46 -35.55 28.92
N THR A 21 62.44 -36.45 28.99
CA THR A 21 62.90 -37.08 30.25
C THR A 21 63.58 -36.13 31.25
N ASP A 22 63.78 -34.86 30.88
CA ASP A 22 64.34 -33.80 31.74
C ASP A 22 63.28 -32.86 32.34
N GLY A 23 62.00 -33.07 32.03
CA GLY A 23 60.89 -32.26 32.53
C GLY A 23 60.70 -30.91 31.82
N SER A 24 61.47 -30.61 30.77
CA SER A 24 61.27 -29.42 29.96
C SER A 24 60.17 -29.62 28.90
N THR A 25 59.44 -28.54 28.58
CA THR A 25 58.41 -28.53 27.53
C THR A 25 58.74 -27.50 26.46
N GLU A 26 59.19 -27.96 25.30
CA GLU A 26 59.30 -27.12 24.10
C GLU A 26 57.92 -26.91 23.47
N THR A 27 57.49 -25.65 23.39
CA THR A 27 56.42 -25.23 22.49
C THR A 27 56.95 -25.24 21.05
N GLN A 28 56.34 -26.03 20.17
CA GLN A 28 56.60 -25.93 18.74
C GLN A 28 56.15 -24.55 18.23
N LYS A 29 57.10 -23.62 18.10
CA LYS A 29 56.85 -22.27 17.60
C LYS A 29 56.44 -22.32 16.13
N ILE A 30 55.14 -22.17 15.88
CA ILE A 30 54.61 -21.90 14.54
C ILE A 30 55.25 -20.59 14.06
N THR A 31 55.95 -20.63 12.92
CA THR A 31 56.73 -19.49 12.44
C THR A 31 55.83 -18.35 11.96
N HIS A 32 56.24 -17.12 12.25
CA HIS A 32 55.50 -15.87 12.00
C HIS A 32 55.14 -15.61 10.51
N ALA A 33 55.62 -16.44 9.58
CA ALA A 33 55.27 -16.39 8.16
C ALA A 33 54.00 -17.19 7.79
N GLY A 34 53.55 -18.15 8.63
CA GLY A 34 52.41 -19.04 8.36
C GLY A 34 51.04 -18.51 8.79
N LEU A 35 50.96 -17.24 9.19
CA LEU A 35 49.87 -16.67 10.00
C LEU A 35 48.71 -16.04 9.19
N VAL A 36 48.58 -16.36 7.90
CA VAL A 36 47.52 -15.81 7.03
C VAL A 36 46.80 -16.92 6.25
N ALA A 37 45.80 -17.54 6.89
CA ALA A 37 44.77 -18.29 6.16
C ALA A 37 43.67 -17.31 5.73
N ARG A 38 43.44 -17.16 4.42
CA ARG A 38 42.35 -16.33 3.88
C ARG A 38 41.20 -17.23 3.45
N SER A 39 39.96 -16.84 3.76
CA SER A 39 38.80 -17.33 3.01
C SER A 39 38.78 -16.74 1.59
N PRO A 40 38.12 -17.37 0.60
CA PRO A 40 37.95 -16.81 -0.73
C PRO A 40 37.20 -15.46 -0.72
N GLU A 41 36.35 -15.23 0.29
CA GLU A 41 35.59 -14.00 0.51
C GLU A 41 36.37 -12.92 1.28
N GLY A 42 37.67 -13.13 1.56
CA GLY A 42 38.58 -12.09 2.06
C GLY A 42 38.31 -11.60 3.49
N THR A 43 37.55 -12.34 4.30
CA THR A 43 37.24 -11.96 5.69
C THR A 43 38.35 -12.47 6.61
N ALA A 44 39.51 -11.81 6.60
CA ALA A 44 40.60 -12.12 7.53
C ALA A 44 40.25 -11.62 8.93
N ALA A 45 40.30 -12.51 9.92
CA ALA A 45 40.37 -12.10 11.32
C ALA A 45 41.62 -11.22 11.50
N LYS A 46 41.43 -9.99 11.97
CA LYS A 46 42.53 -9.03 12.16
C LYS A 46 43.30 -9.47 13.40
N GLY A 47 44.42 -10.18 13.22
CA GLY A 47 45.22 -10.72 14.33
C GLY A 47 45.63 -9.62 15.31
N MET A 48 45.06 -9.65 16.52
CA MET A 48 45.44 -8.76 17.61
C MET A 48 46.62 -9.38 18.35
N ASN A 49 47.77 -8.72 18.29
CA ASN A 49 49.04 -9.23 18.77
C ASN A 49 49.27 -8.82 20.24
N ILE A 50 48.83 -9.64 21.21
CA ILE A 50 49.01 -9.38 22.66
C ILE A 50 49.34 -10.68 23.39
N ARG A 51 50.50 -10.70 24.06
CA ARG A 51 51.10 -11.88 24.67
C ARG A 51 50.32 -12.43 25.87
N GLY A 52 50.31 -13.75 26.00
CA GLY A 52 50.06 -14.45 27.27
C GLY A 52 48.70 -15.16 27.40
N ASN A 53 47.78 -14.96 26.45
CA ASN A 53 46.46 -15.58 26.46
C ASN A 53 46.01 -16.02 25.04
N GLU A 54 46.99 -16.26 24.15
CA GLU A 54 46.80 -16.42 22.70
C GLU A 54 45.99 -17.67 22.29
N ASP A 55 45.78 -18.63 23.20
CA ASP A 55 45.09 -19.90 22.94
C ASP A 55 43.59 -19.91 23.31
N LEU A 56 43.12 -19.03 24.20
CA LEU A 56 41.76 -19.14 24.75
C LEU A 56 40.66 -18.90 23.71
N TRP A 57 40.87 -18.01 22.74
CA TRP A 57 39.90 -17.82 21.64
C TRP A 57 39.88 -19.03 20.69
N VAL A 58 41.01 -19.75 20.55
CA VAL A 58 41.10 -21.01 19.79
C VAL A 58 40.33 -22.11 20.52
N GLU A 59 40.47 -22.19 21.84
CA GLU A 59 39.70 -23.11 22.71
C GLU A 59 38.19 -22.86 22.59
N ILE A 60 37.76 -21.60 22.68
CA ILE A 60 36.35 -21.19 22.51
C ILE A 60 35.81 -21.64 21.15
N GLN A 61 36.57 -21.40 20.07
CA GLN A 61 36.19 -21.81 18.71
C GLN A 61 36.13 -23.32 18.55
N ALA A 62 37.16 -24.03 18.98
CA ALA A 62 37.26 -25.48 18.88
C ALA A 62 36.17 -26.19 19.71
N ASN A 63 35.84 -25.67 20.89
CA ASN A 63 34.75 -26.17 21.74
C ASN A 63 33.39 -25.89 21.07
N THR A 64 33.15 -24.65 20.60
CA THR A 64 31.89 -24.26 19.95
C THR A 64 31.61 -25.07 18.69
N PHE A 65 32.61 -25.26 17.83
CA PHE A 65 32.47 -26.06 16.61
C PHE A 65 32.27 -27.55 16.93
N ARG A 66 32.90 -28.07 17.99
CA ARG A 66 32.75 -29.48 18.41
C ARG A 66 31.33 -29.73 18.90
N ASN A 67 30.81 -28.84 19.73
CA ASN A 67 29.44 -28.93 20.23
C ASN A 67 28.42 -28.78 19.09
N TRP A 68 28.70 -27.92 18.10
CA TRP A 68 27.89 -27.82 16.89
C TRP A 68 27.89 -29.12 16.06
N VAL A 69 29.04 -29.75 15.86
CA VAL A 69 29.14 -31.07 15.22
C VAL A 69 28.36 -32.12 16.02
N ASN A 70 28.52 -32.14 17.34
CA ASN A 70 27.85 -33.11 18.22
C ASN A 70 26.33 -32.93 18.27
N GLU A 71 25.82 -31.71 18.13
CA GLU A 71 24.37 -31.46 17.96
C GLU A 71 23.84 -32.17 16.71
N HIS A 72 24.58 -32.10 15.60
CA HIS A 72 24.21 -32.72 14.33
C HIS A 72 24.53 -34.23 14.26
N LEU A 73 25.45 -34.74 15.09
CA LEU A 73 25.73 -36.18 15.23
C LEU A 73 24.84 -36.89 16.27
N ARG A 74 24.12 -36.16 17.14
CA ARG A 74 23.22 -36.75 18.14
C ARG A 74 22.30 -37.88 17.60
N PRO A 75 21.72 -37.80 16.38
CA PRO A 75 20.87 -38.87 15.85
C PRO A 75 21.61 -40.18 15.52
N THR A 76 22.94 -40.16 15.32
CA THR A 76 23.73 -41.36 14.99
C THR A 76 24.38 -41.99 16.21
N GLY A 77 24.33 -41.33 17.38
CA GLY A 77 25.05 -41.74 18.58
C GLY A 77 26.57 -41.56 18.51
N MET A 78 27.08 -40.94 17.44
CA MET A 78 28.50 -40.60 17.30
C MET A 78 28.80 -39.27 17.98
N GLN A 79 30.03 -39.10 18.46
CA GLN A 79 30.46 -37.87 19.12
C GLN A 79 31.94 -37.59 18.81
N VAL A 80 32.26 -36.32 18.64
CA VAL A 80 33.63 -35.79 18.58
C VAL A 80 34.00 -35.22 19.94
N ILE A 81 35.13 -35.65 20.47
CA ILE A 81 35.75 -35.21 21.73
C ILE A 81 37.09 -34.55 21.42
N ASP A 82 37.94 -35.21 20.62
CA ASP A 82 39.26 -34.76 20.18
C ASP A 82 39.33 -34.55 18.66
N TRP A 83 39.68 -33.33 18.25
CA TRP A 83 39.83 -32.94 16.85
C TRP A 83 41.00 -33.63 16.13
N ALA A 84 42.03 -34.07 16.86
CA ALA A 84 43.22 -34.68 16.28
C ALA A 84 43.05 -36.17 15.92
N SER A 85 41.95 -36.81 16.35
CA SER A 85 41.73 -38.25 16.18
C SER A 85 40.32 -38.62 15.69
N ASP A 86 39.26 -38.03 16.22
CA ASP A 86 37.87 -38.50 15.96
C ASP A 86 37.36 -38.24 14.52
N PHE A 87 38.06 -37.40 13.75
CA PHE A 87 37.77 -37.15 12.33
C PHE A 87 38.60 -38.03 11.38
N CYS A 88 39.66 -38.66 11.87
CA CYS A 88 40.73 -39.21 11.04
C CYS A 88 40.32 -40.49 10.28
N ASP A 89 39.29 -41.21 10.72
CA ASP A 89 38.75 -42.36 10.00
C ASP A 89 37.66 -42.01 8.97
N GLY A 90 37.32 -40.71 8.89
CA GLY A 90 36.29 -40.14 8.02
C GLY A 90 34.84 -40.44 8.41
N THR A 91 34.57 -41.31 9.40
CA THR A 91 33.20 -41.76 9.73
C THR A 91 32.35 -40.64 10.33
N CYS A 92 32.90 -39.89 11.29
CA CYS A 92 32.25 -38.70 11.88
C CYS A 92 31.93 -37.65 10.81
N LEU A 93 32.84 -37.43 9.85
CA LEU A 93 32.61 -36.48 8.76
C LEU A 93 31.51 -36.96 7.80
N CYS A 94 31.52 -38.23 7.41
CA CYS A 94 30.47 -38.79 6.57
C CYS A 94 29.09 -38.70 7.24
N ALA A 95 28.99 -39.10 8.52
CA ALA A 95 27.75 -39.00 9.29
C ALA A 95 27.25 -37.55 9.44
N LEU A 96 28.16 -36.60 9.68
CA LEU A 96 27.84 -35.18 9.76
C LEU A 96 27.27 -34.67 8.42
N VAL A 97 27.91 -34.99 7.30
CA VAL A 97 27.45 -34.54 5.97
C VAL A 97 26.12 -35.21 5.58
N GLU A 98 25.89 -36.48 5.91
CA GLU A 98 24.58 -37.14 5.70
C GLU A 98 23.45 -36.41 6.42
N ASN A 99 23.67 -36.03 7.69
CA ASN A 99 22.68 -35.33 8.49
C ASN A 99 22.45 -33.89 8.00
N LEU A 100 23.52 -33.16 7.66
CA LEU A 100 23.41 -31.78 7.13
C LEU A 100 22.72 -31.72 5.76
N GLN A 101 22.98 -32.70 4.88
CA GLN A 101 22.35 -32.78 3.56
C GLN A 101 20.99 -33.51 3.56
N THR A 102 20.56 -34.02 4.72
CA THR A 102 19.36 -34.84 4.93
C THR A 102 19.19 -36.00 3.92
N ARG A 103 20.32 -36.53 3.41
CA ARG A 103 20.38 -37.57 2.38
C ARG A 103 21.60 -38.48 2.56
N PRO A 104 21.50 -39.78 2.23
CA PRO A 104 22.65 -40.68 2.29
C PRO A 104 23.71 -40.30 1.25
N LEU A 105 24.97 -40.49 1.60
CA LEU A 105 26.10 -40.20 0.71
C LEU A 105 26.16 -41.20 -0.47
N LYS A 106 26.67 -40.71 -1.61
CA LYS A 106 26.87 -41.51 -2.84
C LYS A 106 28.26 -41.22 -3.44
N PRO A 107 29.16 -42.23 -3.54
CA PRO A 107 28.99 -43.65 -3.14
C PRO A 107 28.77 -43.82 -1.62
N SER A 108 28.35 -45.01 -1.21
CA SER A 108 28.25 -45.35 0.22
C SER A 108 29.65 -45.41 0.83
N TRP A 109 29.76 -44.95 2.08
CA TRP A 109 31.00 -44.95 2.85
C TRP A 109 31.09 -46.14 3.82
N ASN A 110 32.29 -46.40 4.33
CA ASN A 110 32.57 -47.52 5.21
C ASN A 110 32.28 -47.16 6.68
N ARG A 111 31.26 -47.80 7.27
CA ARG A 111 30.84 -47.61 8.68
C ARG A 111 31.80 -48.21 9.71
N ARG A 112 32.76 -49.05 9.29
CA ARG A 112 33.77 -49.70 10.13
C ARG A 112 35.10 -49.76 9.36
N PRO A 113 35.75 -48.61 9.11
CA PRO A 113 37.01 -48.60 8.40
C PRO A 113 38.10 -49.28 9.26
N ALA A 114 39.07 -49.91 8.61
CA ALA A 114 40.04 -50.80 9.26
C ALA A 114 41.49 -50.54 8.84
N ASN A 115 41.70 -49.68 7.85
CA ASN A 115 43.00 -49.32 7.31
C ASN A 115 42.94 -47.88 6.77
N GLN A 116 44.12 -47.29 6.53
CA GLN A 116 44.24 -45.91 6.04
C GLN A 116 43.58 -45.69 4.67
N HIS A 117 43.44 -46.73 3.84
CA HIS A 117 42.77 -46.63 2.54
C HIS A 117 41.26 -46.37 2.73
N HIS A 118 40.61 -47.09 3.64
CA HIS A 118 39.21 -46.86 4.00
C HIS A 118 39.01 -45.47 4.62
N TYR A 119 39.97 -44.96 5.39
CA TYR A 119 39.93 -43.60 5.96
C TYR A 119 39.94 -42.53 4.85
N LEU A 120 40.86 -42.67 3.88
CA LEU A 120 40.96 -41.77 2.73
C LEU A 120 39.73 -41.84 1.82
N GLU A 121 39.15 -43.03 1.62
CA GLU A 121 37.91 -43.24 0.86
C GLU A 121 36.70 -42.57 1.52
N ASN A 122 36.55 -42.71 2.85
CA ASN A 122 35.51 -42.04 3.62
C ASN A 122 35.66 -40.51 3.52
N ALA A 123 36.86 -39.98 3.79
CA ALA A 123 37.13 -38.54 3.70
C ALA A 123 36.88 -37.98 2.29
N THR A 124 37.32 -38.66 1.24
CA THR A 124 37.01 -38.32 -0.16
C THR A 124 35.51 -38.32 -0.44
N THR A 125 34.78 -39.32 0.05
CA THR A 125 33.33 -39.44 -0.15
C THR A 125 32.57 -38.25 0.46
N ALA A 126 32.95 -37.84 1.67
CA ALA A 126 32.38 -36.66 2.31
C ALA A 126 32.76 -35.35 1.59
N LEU A 127 34.05 -35.14 1.27
CA LEU A 127 34.51 -33.94 0.56
C LEU A 127 33.82 -33.77 -0.80
N ASN A 128 33.70 -34.84 -1.59
CA ASN A 128 32.99 -34.84 -2.87
C ASN A 128 31.50 -34.48 -2.73
N ALA A 129 30.86 -34.78 -1.59
CA ALA A 129 29.48 -34.40 -1.33
C ALA A 129 29.34 -32.95 -0.85
N ILE A 130 30.31 -32.45 -0.08
CA ILE A 130 30.42 -31.05 0.33
C ILE A 130 30.60 -30.14 -0.90
N GLU A 131 31.46 -30.52 -1.85
CA GLU A 131 31.69 -29.77 -3.08
C GLU A 131 30.45 -29.74 -4.00
N LYS A 132 29.68 -30.83 -4.07
CA LYS A 132 28.39 -30.89 -4.81
C LYS A 132 27.35 -29.87 -4.34
N ASP A 133 27.41 -29.43 -3.09
CA ASP A 133 26.52 -28.38 -2.54
C ASP A 133 27.11 -26.96 -2.69
N HIS A 134 28.12 -26.83 -3.55
CA HIS A 134 28.86 -25.63 -3.95
C HIS A 134 29.65 -24.95 -2.83
N ILE A 135 30.13 -25.73 -1.85
CA ILE A 135 31.10 -25.26 -0.86
C ILE A 135 32.51 -25.35 -1.47
N LYS A 136 33.28 -24.27 -1.40
CA LYS A 136 34.67 -24.24 -1.86
C LYS A 136 35.59 -24.90 -0.81
N LEU A 137 36.22 -26.01 -1.19
CA LEU A 137 37.23 -26.68 -0.38
C LEU A 137 38.58 -25.96 -0.54
N VAL A 138 38.94 -25.10 0.42
CA VAL A 138 40.16 -24.30 0.33
C VAL A 138 41.29 -24.96 1.12
N ASN A 139 42.31 -25.42 0.40
CA ASN A 139 43.54 -25.98 0.96
C ASN A 139 43.32 -27.16 1.94
N ILE A 140 42.27 -27.97 1.73
CA ILE A 140 42.01 -29.18 2.50
C ILE A 140 41.74 -30.37 1.57
N GLY A 141 42.52 -31.43 1.73
CA GLY A 141 42.31 -32.73 1.10
C GLY A 141 41.88 -33.83 2.07
N ASN A 142 41.66 -35.03 1.55
CA ASN A 142 41.40 -36.22 2.35
C ASN A 142 42.58 -36.57 3.29
N VAL A 143 43.82 -36.42 2.82
CA VAL A 143 45.04 -36.65 3.60
C VAL A 143 45.11 -35.74 4.82
N ASP A 144 44.70 -34.48 4.72
CA ASP A 144 44.70 -33.53 5.85
C ASP A 144 43.73 -33.94 6.96
N ILE A 145 42.58 -34.50 6.59
CA ILE A 145 41.59 -35.02 7.53
C ILE A 145 42.13 -36.28 8.21
N VAL A 146 42.65 -37.24 7.44
CA VAL A 146 43.19 -38.50 7.95
C VAL A 146 44.44 -38.31 8.83
N ASN A 147 45.22 -37.25 8.58
CA ASN A 147 46.37 -36.88 9.40
C ASN A 147 46.01 -36.02 10.63
N GLY A 148 44.72 -35.71 10.87
CA GLY A 148 44.28 -34.94 12.03
C GLY A 148 44.69 -33.46 12.00
N ASN A 149 44.72 -32.82 10.82
CA ASN A 149 45.09 -31.40 10.69
C ASN A 149 43.97 -30.49 11.23
N VAL A 150 43.94 -30.32 12.55
CA VAL A 150 42.90 -29.58 13.30
C VAL A 150 42.58 -28.22 12.69
N LYS A 151 43.58 -27.45 12.24
CA LYS A 151 43.37 -26.12 11.65
C LYS A 151 42.55 -26.18 10.36
N LEU A 152 42.81 -27.16 9.50
CA LEU A 152 42.06 -27.36 8.27
C LEU A 152 40.67 -27.95 8.55
N ILE A 153 40.57 -28.90 9.48
CA ILE A 153 39.30 -29.48 9.92
C ILE A 153 38.37 -28.39 10.48
N LEU A 154 38.84 -27.51 11.37
CA LEU A 154 38.06 -26.38 11.88
C LEU A 154 37.60 -25.42 10.76
N GLY A 155 38.47 -25.15 9.77
CA GLY A 155 38.12 -24.37 8.57
C GLY A 155 37.04 -25.04 7.70
N LEU A 156 37.06 -26.37 7.58
CA LEU A 156 36.00 -27.14 6.93
C LEU A 156 34.68 -27.03 7.72
N ILE A 157 34.70 -27.24 9.04
CA ILE A 157 33.50 -27.15 9.88
C ILE A 157 32.89 -25.74 9.83
N TRP A 158 33.70 -24.68 9.87
CA TRP A 158 33.22 -23.31 9.62
C TRP A 158 32.50 -23.17 8.28
N SER A 159 33.08 -23.74 7.21
CA SER A 159 32.48 -23.71 5.87
C SER A 159 31.12 -24.44 5.82
N LEU A 160 30.95 -25.52 6.60
CA LEU A 160 29.67 -26.21 6.78
C LEU A 160 28.66 -25.34 7.57
N ILE A 161 29.07 -24.73 8.69
CA ILE A 161 28.22 -23.84 9.50
C ILE A 161 27.65 -22.71 8.64
N VAL A 162 28.50 -22.04 7.85
CA VAL A 162 28.06 -20.97 6.94
C VAL A 162 27.04 -21.49 5.93
N ARG A 163 27.29 -22.65 5.29
CA ARG A 163 26.41 -23.15 4.21
C ARG A 163 25.06 -23.67 4.68
N TYR A 164 25.02 -24.41 5.79
CA TYR A 164 23.84 -25.18 6.23
C TYR A 164 23.08 -24.50 7.39
N GLN A 165 23.74 -23.68 8.22
CA GLN A 165 23.07 -23.00 9.33
C GLN A 165 22.78 -21.52 9.06
N ILE A 166 23.74 -20.77 8.52
CA ILE A 166 23.55 -19.33 8.29
C ILE A 166 22.85 -19.07 6.95
N GLY A 167 23.36 -19.67 5.87
CA GLY A 167 22.79 -19.56 4.52
C GLY A 167 23.80 -19.08 3.48
N ARG A 168 23.53 -19.42 2.21
CA ARG A 168 24.37 -19.02 1.08
C ARG A 168 24.04 -17.58 0.68
N SER A 169 25.02 -16.68 0.74
CA SER A 169 24.86 -15.29 0.28
C SER A 169 26.03 -14.83 -0.59
N LYS A 170 25.79 -13.80 -1.42
CA LYS A 170 26.84 -13.00 -2.07
C LYS A 170 27.49 -12.01 -1.09
N PHE A 171 26.81 -11.71 0.01
CA PHE A 171 27.27 -10.75 1.02
C PHE A 171 27.92 -11.49 2.20
N PRO A 172 28.94 -10.91 2.87
CA PRO A 172 29.54 -11.52 4.06
C PRO A 172 28.47 -11.79 5.14
N PRO A 173 28.30 -13.03 5.63
CA PRO A 173 27.20 -13.37 6.54
C PRO A 173 27.19 -12.53 7.82
N ARG A 174 28.37 -12.19 8.34
CA ARG A 174 28.60 -11.22 9.43
C ARG A 174 27.80 -9.93 9.26
N LYS A 175 27.82 -9.35 8.05
CA LYS A 175 27.16 -8.07 7.74
C LYS A 175 25.63 -8.20 7.82
N LEU A 176 25.10 -9.32 7.34
CA LEU A 176 23.66 -9.59 7.31
C LEU A 176 23.13 -9.89 8.72
N MET A 177 23.84 -10.72 9.48
CA MET A 177 23.51 -11.01 10.89
C MET A 177 23.51 -9.74 11.74
N LEU A 178 24.56 -8.90 11.63
CA LEU A 178 24.61 -7.63 12.35
C LEU A 178 23.48 -6.68 11.94
N ALA A 179 23.16 -6.58 10.66
CA ALA A 179 22.10 -5.70 10.19
C ALA A 179 20.71 -6.15 10.70
N TRP A 180 20.44 -7.46 10.77
CA TRP A 180 19.21 -7.97 11.41
C TRP A 180 19.21 -7.70 12.91
N LEU A 181 20.32 -7.94 13.62
CA LEU A 181 20.43 -7.68 15.06
C LEU A 181 20.23 -6.20 15.42
N GLN A 182 20.81 -5.29 14.64
CA GLN A 182 20.61 -3.84 14.78
C GLN A 182 19.16 -3.44 14.51
N ALA A 183 18.50 -4.05 13.53
CA ALA A 183 17.10 -3.81 13.21
C ALA A 183 16.12 -4.44 14.22
N ALA A 184 16.45 -5.59 14.80
CA ALA A 184 15.64 -6.25 15.82
C ALA A 184 15.79 -5.60 17.20
N LEU A 185 16.98 -5.08 17.53
CA LEU A 185 17.33 -4.53 18.84
C LEU A 185 17.95 -3.12 18.74
N PRO A 186 17.22 -2.11 18.21
CA PRO A 186 17.78 -0.78 17.94
C PRO A 186 18.29 -0.07 19.20
N GLU A 187 17.65 -0.29 20.36
CA GLU A 187 18.10 0.26 21.66
C GLU A 187 19.46 -0.30 22.11
N CYS A 188 19.81 -1.53 21.72
CA CYS A 188 21.01 -2.23 22.17
C CYS A 188 22.30 -1.79 21.46
N LYS A 189 22.18 -1.03 20.35
CA LYS A 189 23.31 -0.44 19.60
C LYS A 189 24.42 -1.44 19.24
N ILE A 190 24.05 -2.66 18.86
CA ILE A 190 24.98 -3.75 18.56
C ILE A 190 25.90 -3.38 17.39
N THR A 191 27.21 -3.57 17.55
CA THR A 191 28.28 -3.25 16.59
C THR A 191 29.10 -4.47 16.16
N ASN A 192 29.19 -5.48 17.03
CA ASN A 192 29.97 -6.70 16.81
C ASN A 192 29.22 -7.96 17.31
N LEU A 193 29.77 -9.12 16.98
CA LEU A 193 29.25 -10.44 17.37
C LEU A 193 30.16 -11.10 18.44
N THR A 194 30.92 -10.28 19.16
CA THR A 194 31.88 -10.70 20.18
C THR A 194 31.58 -10.00 21.51
N THR A 195 32.28 -8.92 21.84
CA THR A 195 32.24 -8.28 23.16
C THR A 195 30.89 -7.68 23.52
N ASP A 196 30.08 -7.27 22.54
CA ASP A 196 28.73 -6.70 22.78
C ASP A 196 27.79 -7.73 23.43
N TRP A 197 28.11 -9.02 23.38
CA TRP A 197 27.30 -10.10 23.94
C TRP A 197 27.76 -10.56 25.32
N ASN A 198 28.95 -10.14 25.77
CA ASN A 198 29.56 -10.66 27.00
C ASN A 198 28.75 -10.38 28.27
N SER A 199 27.99 -9.29 28.33
CA SER A 199 27.19 -8.96 29.52
C SER A 199 25.96 -9.86 29.71
N GLY A 200 25.58 -10.65 28.70
CA GLY A 200 24.31 -11.39 28.63
C GLY A 200 23.07 -10.51 28.43
N VAL A 201 23.19 -9.18 28.55
CA VAL A 201 22.05 -8.24 28.44
C VAL A 201 21.47 -8.22 27.04
N ASN A 202 22.32 -8.18 26.01
CA ASN A 202 21.88 -8.21 24.61
C ASN A 202 21.27 -9.57 24.22
N LEU A 203 21.69 -10.67 24.88
CA LEU A 203 21.02 -11.96 24.71
C LEU A 203 19.65 -11.96 25.39
N ALA A 204 19.51 -11.42 26.60
CA ALA A 204 18.21 -11.26 27.27
C ALA A 204 17.23 -10.43 26.43
N ALA A 205 17.70 -9.31 25.86
CA ALA A 205 16.92 -8.49 24.94
C ALA A 205 16.50 -9.27 23.68
N LEU A 206 17.38 -10.12 23.14
CA LEU A 206 17.05 -10.99 22.01
C LEU A 206 15.97 -12.03 22.34
N LEU A 207 15.95 -12.59 23.57
CA LEU A 207 14.90 -13.52 23.99
C LEU A 207 13.54 -12.82 24.10
N ASP A 208 13.51 -11.63 24.69
CA ASP A 208 12.31 -10.81 24.80
C ASP A 208 11.82 -10.32 23.43
N TYR A 209 12.72 -10.05 22.47
CA TYR A 209 12.35 -9.83 21.08
C TYR A 209 11.69 -11.07 20.44
N CYS A 210 12.28 -12.26 20.67
CA CYS A 210 11.75 -13.51 20.13
C CYS A 210 10.35 -13.83 20.68
N GLN A 211 10.14 -13.59 21.97
CA GLN A 211 8.87 -13.77 22.67
C GLN A 211 8.64 -12.61 23.66
N PRO A 212 7.89 -11.57 23.25
CA PRO A 212 7.64 -10.40 24.10
C PRO A 212 7.06 -10.77 25.47
N GLY A 213 7.71 -10.32 26.54
CA GLY A 213 7.36 -10.66 27.91
C GLY A 213 8.06 -11.89 28.48
N LEU A 214 8.95 -12.55 27.72
CA LEU A 214 9.80 -13.63 28.22
C LEU A 214 10.94 -13.11 29.11
N PHE A 215 11.48 -11.92 28.83
CA PHE A 215 12.53 -11.31 29.65
C PHE A 215 12.33 -9.78 29.76
N PRO A 216 11.18 -9.29 30.25
CA PRO A 216 10.79 -7.87 30.13
C PRO A 216 11.70 -6.91 30.92
N HIS A 217 12.44 -7.44 31.90
CA HIS A 217 13.35 -6.70 32.78
C HIS A 217 14.82 -6.74 32.30
N TRP A 218 15.09 -7.11 31.04
CA TRP A 218 16.46 -7.19 30.51
C TRP A 218 17.25 -5.87 30.67
N ARG A 219 16.55 -4.73 30.56
CA ARG A 219 17.11 -3.37 30.74
C ARG A 219 17.66 -3.08 32.15
N SER A 220 17.27 -3.86 33.16
CA SER A 220 17.70 -3.69 34.56
C SER A 220 18.73 -4.72 35.03
N LEU A 221 19.21 -5.61 34.14
CA LEU A 221 20.26 -6.56 34.46
C LEU A 221 21.59 -5.85 34.75
N ASP A 222 22.31 -6.29 35.79
CA ASP A 222 23.66 -5.82 36.09
C ASP A 222 24.65 -6.40 35.05
N PRO A 223 25.30 -5.58 34.20
CA PRO A 223 26.22 -6.07 33.18
C PRO A 223 27.47 -6.76 33.76
N LYS A 224 27.78 -6.54 35.05
CA LYS A 224 28.92 -7.17 35.74
C LYS A 224 28.67 -8.64 36.08
N GLN A 225 27.41 -9.07 36.14
CA GLN A 225 27.03 -10.47 36.39
C GLN A 225 27.02 -11.30 35.10
N SER A 226 27.97 -11.03 34.20
CA SER A 226 28.05 -11.55 32.82
C SER A 226 27.80 -13.05 32.71
N VAL A 227 28.57 -13.87 33.43
CA VAL A 227 28.46 -15.34 33.39
C VAL A 227 27.08 -15.82 33.87
N GLN A 228 26.50 -15.18 34.89
CA GLN A 228 25.18 -15.52 35.42
C GLN A 228 24.06 -15.10 34.46
N ASN A 229 24.16 -13.92 33.86
CA ASN A 229 23.24 -13.42 32.83
C ASN A 229 23.25 -14.34 31.60
N CYS A 230 24.45 -14.67 31.09
CA CYS A 230 24.64 -15.62 29.99
C CYS A 230 24.10 -17.01 30.34
N THR A 231 24.35 -17.53 31.55
CA THR A 231 23.85 -18.84 31.97
C THR A 231 22.32 -18.86 32.01
N THR A 232 21.71 -17.85 32.62
CA THR A 232 20.25 -17.73 32.75
C THR A 232 19.57 -17.61 31.38
N THR A 233 20.10 -16.75 30.51
CA THR A 233 19.55 -16.53 29.17
C THR A 233 19.77 -17.72 28.25
N MET A 234 20.93 -18.37 28.24
CA MET A 234 21.16 -19.58 27.44
C MET A 234 20.38 -20.80 27.96
N ASN A 235 20.09 -20.87 29.26
CA ASN A 235 19.14 -21.87 29.79
C ASN A 235 17.73 -21.63 29.24
N LEU A 236 17.25 -20.38 29.27
CA LEU A 236 15.91 -20.01 28.79
C LEU A 236 15.77 -20.17 27.27
N ALA A 237 16.81 -19.82 26.50
CA ALA A 237 16.84 -20.06 25.05
C ALA A 237 16.74 -21.57 24.72
N GLN A 238 17.31 -22.43 25.56
CA GLN A 238 17.22 -23.87 25.38
C GLN A 238 15.85 -24.43 25.78
N SER A 239 15.23 -23.95 26.86
CA SER A 239 13.91 -24.44 27.31
C SER A 239 12.77 -23.97 26.42
N GLU A 240 12.74 -22.68 26.07
CA GLU A 240 11.61 -22.08 25.34
C GLU A 240 11.71 -22.27 23.82
N PHE A 241 12.93 -22.22 23.27
CA PHE A 241 13.15 -22.19 21.83
C PHE A 241 13.94 -23.39 21.29
N GLY A 242 14.37 -24.32 22.16
CA GLY A 242 15.20 -25.45 21.75
C GLY A 242 16.58 -25.05 21.21
N VAL A 243 17.07 -23.83 21.50
CA VAL A 243 18.39 -23.38 21.04
C VAL A 243 19.49 -24.17 21.78
N PRO A 244 20.34 -24.92 21.07
CA PRO A 244 21.38 -25.72 21.71
C PRO A 244 22.54 -24.83 22.19
N LYS A 245 23.08 -25.17 23.36
CA LYS A 245 24.26 -24.52 23.96
C LYS A 245 25.54 -24.98 23.27
N VAL A 246 25.67 -24.70 21.98
CA VAL A 246 26.90 -24.97 21.22
C VAL A 246 28.06 -24.14 21.76
N LEU A 247 27.79 -22.90 22.17
CA LEU A 247 28.70 -22.05 22.94
C LEU A 247 28.39 -22.19 24.43
N GLU A 248 29.41 -22.22 25.28
CA GLU A 248 29.21 -22.26 26.74
C GLU A 248 28.94 -20.86 27.31
N PRO A 249 28.12 -20.72 28.39
CA PRO A 249 27.82 -19.41 28.98
C PRO A 249 29.04 -18.62 29.46
N ALA A 250 30.07 -19.30 29.98
CA ALA A 250 31.32 -18.67 30.41
C ALA A 250 32.12 -18.12 29.22
N TYR A 251 32.09 -18.80 28.07
CA TYR A 251 32.73 -18.34 26.84
C TYR A 251 31.94 -17.22 26.16
N LEU A 252 30.60 -17.26 26.16
CA LEU A 252 29.79 -16.13 25.72
C LEU A 252 30.08 -14.88 26.55
N ALA A 253 30.30 -15.04 27.86
CA ALA A 253 30.71 -13.97 28.77
C ALA A 253 32.19 -13.56 28.67
N SER A 254 33.00 -14.23 27.84
CA SER A 254 34.45 -14.01 27.76
C SER A 254 34.80 -12.85 26.82
N PRO A 255 35.68 -11.90 27.23
CA PRO A 255 36.27 -10.90 26.33
C PRO A 255 37.02 -11.48 25.14
N TRP A 256 37.35 -12.79 25.18
CA TRP A 256 38.06 -13.53 24.15
C TRP A 256 37.14 -14.30 23.20
N LEU A 257 35.82 -14.09 23.27
CA LEU A 257 34.86 -14.66 22.32
C LEU A 257 35.23 -14.26 20.89
N ASP A 258 35.52 -15.25 20.05
CA ASP A 258 35.80 -15.03 18.63
C ASP A 258 34.50 -14.86 17.82
N GLU A 259 34.61 -14.16 16.69
CA GLU A 259 33.45 -13.83 15.87
C GLU A 259 32.79 -15.05 15.22
N LEU A 260 33.53 -16.14 14.98
CA LEU A 260 32.97 -17.35 14.38
C LEU A 260 32.11 -18.09 15.40
N SER A 261 32.56 -18.22 16.66
CA SER A 261 31.74 -18.78 17.74
C SER A 261 30.47 -17.97 18.02
N GLY A 262 30.60 -16.64 18.08
CA GLY A 262 29.46 -15.74 18.22
C GLY A 262 28.43 -15.91 17.10
N MET A 263 28.90 -15.96 15.84
CA MET A 263 28.05 -16.25 14.68
C MET A 263 27.40 -17.64 14.74
N THR A 264 28.14 -18.68 15.15
CA THR A 264 27.62 -20.05 15.27
C THR A 264 26.51 -20.17 16.30
N TYR A 265 26.62 -19.50 17.46
CA TYR A 265 25.54 -19.51 18.44
C TYR A 265 24.35 -18.64 18.00
N LEU A 266 24.59 -17.38 17.61
CA LEU A 266 23.52 -16.42 17.32
C LEU A 266 22.70 -16.78 16.07
N SER A 267 23.27 -17.50 15.10
CA SER A 267 22.55 -17.94 13.90
C SER A 267 21.41 -18.94 14.18
N TYR A 268 21.39 -19.64 15.33
CA TYR A 268 20.24 -20.44 15.73
C TYR A 268 18.95 -19.62 15.92
N PHE A 269 19.07 -18.33 16.27
CA PHE A 269 17.92 -17.42 16.38
C PHE A 269 17.40 -16.98 15.01
N MET A 270 18.28 -16.91 14.00
CA MET A 270 18.00 -16.24 12.73
C MET A 270 17.69 -17.19 11.57
N LYS A 271 18.17 -18.45 11.65
CA LYS A 271 17.92 -19.47 10.63
C LYS A 271 16.42 -19.69 10.40
N PRO A 272 15.98 -20.23 9.23
CA PRO A 272 14.58 -20.53 8.98
C PRO A 272 13.98 -21.44 10.08
N GLY A 273 12.83 -21.02 10.61
CA GLY A 273 12.17 -21.68 11.74
C GLY A 273 12.76 -21.38 13.13
N GLY A 274 13.85 -20.61 13.22
CA GLY A 274 14.42 -20.13 14.48
C GLY A 274 13.54 -19.09 15.18
N PRO A 275 13.71 -18.86 16.49
CA PRO A 275 12.83 -18.00 17.28
C PRO A 275 12.80 -16.53 16.81
N GLY A 276 13.93 -15.98 16.38
CA GLY A 276 14.02 -14.62 15.81
C GLY A 276 13.41 -14.51 14.42
N TYR A 277 13.63 -15.51 13.56
CA TYR A 277 12.95 -15.67 12.27
C TYR A 277 11.43 -15.66 12.45
N ASN A 278 10.93 -16.50 13.36
CA ASN A 278 9.50 -16.62 13.65
C ASN A 278 8.94 -15.32 14.27
N ALA A 279 9.72 -14.59 15.07
CA ALA A 279 9.30 -13.32 15.66
C ALA A 279 9.15 -12.21 14.61
N THR A 280 10.13 -12.04 13.71
CA THR A 280 10.01 -11.09 12.59
C THR A 280 8.83 -11.49 11.68
N LEU A 281 8.65 -12.78 11.40
CA LEU A 281 7.56 -13.28 10.55
C LEU A 281 6.18 -13.08 11.19
N ARG A 282 6.07 -13.28 12.52
CA ARG A 282 4.87 -13.01 13.30
C ARG A 282 4.46 -11.55 13.24
N TRP A 283 5.42 -10.61 13.35
CA TRP A 283 5.13 -9.19 13.17
C TRP A 283 4.66 -8.88 11.74
N VAL A 284 5.35 -9.38 10.71
CA VAL A 284 4.94 -9.21 9.30
C VAL A 284 3.49 -9.64 9.06
N ASN A 285 3.09 -10.82 9.57
CA ASN A 285 1.72 -11.33 9.44
C ASN A 285 0.67 -10.50 10.21
N THR A 286 1.06 -9.55 11.06
CA THR A 286 0.11 -8.57 11.65
C THR A 286 -0.15 -7.37 10.75
N GLN A 287 0.67 -7.18 9.72
CA GLN A 287 0.65 -6.02 8.82
C GLN A 287 0.12 -6.35 7.41
N THR A 288 -0.04 -7.64 7.08
CA THR A 288 -0.49 -8.14 5.77
C THR A 288 -1.87 -8.79 5.84
N LYS A 289 -2.64 -8.75 4.75
CA LYS A 289 -3.92 -9.49 4.65
C LYS A 289 -3.68 -10.98 4.44
N ASP A 290 -2.74 -11.31 3.55
CA ASP A 290 -2.36 -12.68 3.22
C ASP A 290 -1.21 -13.14 4.13
N SER A 291 -1.19 -14.44 4.46
CA SER A 291 -0.19 -14.97 5.39
C SER A 291 1.14 -15.29 4.69
N VAL A 292 2.20 -14.64 5.17
CA VAL A 292 3.58 -14.80 4.69
C VAL A 292 4.25 -15.95 5.46
N LYS A 293 4.84 -16.92 4.75
CA LYS A 293 5.46 -18.12 5.35
C LYS A 293 6.99 -18.07 5.36
N ASN A 294 7.60 -17.24 4.52
CA ASN A 294 9.05 -17.11 4.41
C ASN A 294 9.46 -15.71 3.94
N PHE A 295 10.76 -15.43 4.06
CA PHE A 295 11.40 -14.18 3.60
C PHE A 295 12.10 -14.33 2.24
N THR A 296 11.65 -15.26 1.39
CA THR A 296 12.23 -15.50 0.05
C THR A 296 11.13 -15.44 -1.02
N THR A 297 10.49 -16.56 -1.35
CA THR A 297 9.48 -16.65 -2.41
C THR A 297 8.17 -15.93 -2.11
N ASP A 298 7.85 -15.70 -0.84
CA ASP A 298 6.61 -14.99 -0.46
C ASP A 298 6.81 -13.46 -0.44
N TRP A 299 8.06 -12.99 -0.58
CA TRP A 299 8.44 -11.58 -0.52
C TRP A 299 8.91 -11.02 -1.87
N ASN A 300 9.41 -11.89 -2.75
CA ASN A 300 10.16 -11.49 -3.94
C ASN A 300 9.32 -10.83 -5.06
N ASP A 301 7.98 -10.84 -4.97
CA ASP A 301 7.10 -10.11 -5.90
C ASP A 301 6.94 -8.61 -5.56
N GLY A 302 7.40 -8.19 -4.38
CA GLY A 302 7.31 -6.82 -3.85
C GLY A 302 5.92 -6.41 -3.33
N ARG A 303 4.91 -7.28 -3.38
CA ARG A 303 3.53 -6.96 -2.97
C ARG A 303 3.40 -6.85 -1.45
N VAL A 304 3.93 -7.82 -0.71
CA VAL A 304 4.04 -7.80 0.77
C VAL A 304 4.76 -6.54 1.25
N MET A 305 5.90 -6.22 0.62
CA MET A 305 6.71 -5.07 0.96
C MET A 305 5.95 -3.74 0.73
N CYS A 306 5.20 -3.63 -0.37
CA CYS A 306 4.34 -2.47 -0.63
C CYS A 306 3.16 -2.39 0.35
N GLU A 307 2.56 -3.52 0.74
CA GLU A 307 1.44 -3.55 1.69
C GLU A 307 1.86 -2.98 3.05
N ILE A 308 2.97 -3.47 3.61
CA ILE A 308 3.49 -3.03 4.91
C ILE A 308 3.88 -1.55 4.87
N ILE A 309 4.63 -1.13 3.86
CA ILE A 309 5.08 0.27 3.73
C ILE A 309 3.88 1.21 3.55
N LYS A 310 2.84 0.78 2.82
CA LYS A 310 1.59 1.53 2.68
C LYS A 310 0.81 1.61 3.99
N GLY A 311 0.74 0.52 4.75
CA GLY A 311 0.11 0.47 6.07
C GLY A 311 0.79 1.40 7.10
N LEU A 312 2.10 1.60 6.98
CA LEU A 312 2.88 2.56 7.76
C LEU A 312 2.74 4.02 7.26
N GLY A 313 1.92 4.28 6.24
CA GLY A 313 1.74 5.61 5.65
C GLY A 313 2.89 6.05 4.74
N GLY A 314 3.61 5.10 4.13
CA GLY A 314 4.58 5.36 3.08
C GLY A 314 3.95 5.37 1.68
N PRO A 315 4.54 6.09 0.71
CA PRO A 315 3.98 6.31 -0.64
C PRO A 315 4.18 5.09 -1.56
N ALA A 316 3.82 3.90 -1.09
CA ALA A 316 3.93 2.66 -1.85
C ALA A 316 2.68 2.42 -2.73
N PRO A 317 2.85 1.83 -3.93
CA PRO A 317 1.75 1.36 -4.76
C PRO A 317 0.82 0.41 -4.00
N ALA A 318 -0.47 0.43 -4.34
CA ALA A 318 -1.41 -0.56 -3.80
C ALA A 318 -1.03 -1.98 -4.29
N PRO A 319 -0.96 -3.01 -3.43
CA PRO A 319 -0.56 -4.37 -3.81
C PRO A 319 -1.40 -4.99 -4.93
N GLU A 320 -2.64 -4.54 -5.11
CA GLU A 320 -3.58 -4.96 -6.15
C GLU A 320 -3.29 -4.31 -7.52
N LYS A 321 -2.43 -3.29 -7.59
CA LYS A 321 -1.98 -2.61 -8.82
C LYS A 321 -0.63 -3.09 -9.33
N LEU A 322 0.03 -4.00 -8.62
CA LEU A 322 1.34 -4.55 -8.99
C LEU A 322 1.16 -5.81 -9.85
N SER A 323 2.01 -5.97 -10.87
CA SER A 323 1.99 -7.18 -11.70
C SER A 323 2.62 -8.35 -10.95
N THR A 324 2.00 -9.52 -11.04
CA THR A 324 2.50 -10.80 -10.51
C THR A 324 3.37 -11.57 -11.51
N ASP A 325 3.74 -10.96 -12.64
CA ASP A 325 4.72 -11.52 -13.57
C ASP A 325 6.14 -11.35 -13.01
N PRO A 326 6.95 -12.43 -12.90
CA PRO A 326 8.35 -12.38 -12.49
C PRO A 326 9.21 -11.32 -13.20
N PHE A 327 8.90 -10.97 -14.46
CA PHE A 327 9.59 -9.91 -15.19
C PHE A 327 9.47 -8.53 -14.52
N HIS A 328 8.42 -8.30 -13.72
CA HIS A 328 8.17 -7.04 -13.03
C HIS A 328 8.60 -7.03 -11.55
N TYR A 329 9.03 -8.15 -10.98
CA TYR A 329 9.35 -8.27 -9.55
C TYR A 329 10.42 -7.27 -9.08
N GLU A 330 11.54 -7.13 -9.83
CA GLU A 330 12.58 -6.14 -9.52
C GLU A 330 12.02 -4.71 -9.50
N ASN A 331 11.11 -4.39 -10.42
CA ASN A 331 10.49 -3.07 -10.53
C ASN A 331 9.46 -2.81 -9.40
N ASN A 332 8.72 -3.84 -8.99
CA ASN A 332 7.81 -3.77 -7.84
C ASN A 332 8.62 -3.51 -6.55
N ILE A 333 9.68 -4.30 -6.31
CA ILE A 333 10.54 -4.14 -5.14
C ILE A 333 11.26 -2.78 -5.15
N ARG A 334 11.76 -2.31 -6.30
CA ARG A 334 12.39 -0.99 -6.41
C ARG A 334 11.45 0.12 -5.91
N LYS A 335 10.19 0.12 -6.33
CA LYS A 335 9.17 1.08 -5.85
C LYS A 335 8.90 0.95 -4.35
N ALA A 336 8.84 -0.27 -3.83
CA ALA A 336 8.69 -0.53 -2.40
C ALA A 336 9.88 0.04 -1.60
N VAL A 337 11.11 -0.26 -2.04
CA VAL A 337 12.35 0.22 -1.43
C VAL A 337 12.42 1.75 -1.43
N GLU A 338 12.13 2.40 -2.56
CA GLU A 338 12.09 3.86 -2.69
C GLU A 338 11.05 4.49 -1.73
N ALA A 339 9.88 3.87 -1.57
CA ALA A 339 8.87 4.31 -0.61
C ALA A 339 9.32 4.10 0.85
N GLY A 340 9.97 2.98 1.18
CA GLY A 340 10.48 2.71 2.52
C GLY A 340 11.68 3.59 2.91
N GLN A 341 12.51 4.01 1.96
CA GLN A 341 13.56 5.01 2.18
C GLN A 341 13.00 6.35 2.65
N ARG A 342 11.79 6.74 2.20
CA ARG A 342 11.08 7.96 2.65
C ARG A 342 10.45 7.82 4.05
N LEU A 343 10.35 6.59 4.55
CA LEU A 343 10.09 6.27 5.95
C LEU A 343 11.38 6.16 6.79
N GLY A 344 12.56 6.39 6.19
CA GLY A 344 13.87 6.31 6.83
C GLY A 344 14.54 4.93 6.77
N VAL A 345 13.88 3.90 6.20
CA VAL A 345 14.37 2.52 6.19
C VAL A 345 15.23 2.24 4.96
N GLN A 346 16.52 2.00 5.19
CA GLN A 346 17.49 1.72 4.13
C GLN A 346 17.64 0.21 3.85
N PRO A 347 17.66 -0.23 2.58
CA PRO A 347 17.87 -1.62 2.21
C PRO A 347 19.35 -2.04 2.32
N ILE A 348 19.59 -3.29 2.68
CA ILE A 348 20.93 -3.90 2.67
C ILE A 348 21.20 -4.62 1.33
N LEU A 349 20.15 -5.21 0.75
CA LEU A 349 20.15 -5.91 -0.53
C LEU A 349 19.68 -4.98 -1.66
N THR A 350 20.11 -5.24 -2.90
CA THR A 350 19.55 -4.54 -4.06
C THR A 350 18.15 -5.08 -4.39
N ALA A 351 17.29 -4.28 -5.05
CA ALA A 351 15.98 -4.74 -5.50
C ALA A 351 16.06 -6.00 -6.39
N LYS A 352 17.15 -6.15 -7.15
CA LYS A 352 17.44 -7.32 -7.98
C LYS A 352 17.80 -8.56 -7.15
N ASP A 353 18.56 -8.40 -6.07
CA ASP A 353 18.86 -9.51 -5.17
C ASP A 353 17.60 -9.93 -4.39
N MET A 354 16.78 -8.96 -3.94
CA MET A 354 15.50 -9.22 -3.27
C MET A 354 14.45 -9.92 -4.17
N ALA A 355 14.50 -9.70 -5.48
CA ALA A 355 13.60 -10.35 -6.45
C ALA A 355 13.95 -11.83 -6.72
N ASN A 356 15.15 -12.28 -6.34
CA ASN A 356 15.60 -13.64 -6.58
C ASN A 356 14.89 -14.62 -5.62
N PRO A 357 14.21 -15.68 -6.08
CA PRO A 357 13.65 -16.71 -5.19
C PRO A 357 14.72 -17.44 -4.36
N GLU A 358 15.98 -17.48 -4.81
CA GLU A 358 17.14 -17.98 -4.04
C GLU A 358 17.82 -16.90 -3.18
N VAL A 359 17.13 -15.79 -2.88
CA VAL A 359 17.66 -14.75 -1.98
C VAL A 359 17.91 -15.31 -0.59
N GLU A 360 18.93 -14.78 0.08
CA GLU A 360 19.22 -15.08 1.47
C GLU A 360 18.27 -14.28 2.39
N HIS A 361 17.75 -14.93 3.44
CA HIS A 361 16.62 -14.44 4.22
C HIS A 361 16.97 -13.33 5.22
N LEU A 362 18.18 -13.31 5.80
CA LEU A 362 18.63 -12.31 6.77
C LEU A 362 18.54 -10.89 6.21
N GLY A 363 18.91 -10.68 4.95
CA GLY A 363 18.85 -9.36 4.32
C GLY A 363 17.43 -8.80 4.18
N ILE A 364 16.44 -9.69 3.95
CA ILE A 364 15.01 -9.34 3.91
C ILE A 364 14.46 -9.19 5.33
N MET A 365 14.79 -10.11 6.24
CA MET A 365 14.42 -10.05 7.65
C MET A 365 14.92 -8.77 8.32
N ALA A 366 16.14 -8.32 8.03
CA ALA A 366 16.69 -7.08 8.58
C ALA A 366 15.87 -5.85 8.13
N TYR A 367 15.41 -5.85 6.88
CA TYR A 367 14.53 -4.78 6.38
C TYR A 367 13.15 -4.82 7.06
N ALA A 368 12.54 -6.01 7.15
CA ALA A 368 11.25 -6.20 7.83
C ALA A 368 11.33 -5.84 9.33
N ALA A 369 12.40 -6.25 10.02
CA ALA A 369 12.64 -5.91 11.42
C ALA A 369 12.88 -4.40 11.62
N HIS A 370 13.40 -3.66 10.64
CA HIS A 370 13.54 -2.21 10.76
C HIS A 370 12.17 -1.53 10.65
N LEU A 371 11.31 -1.99 9.73
CA LEU A 371 9.95 -1.45 9.55
C LEU A 371 9.08 -1.53 10.82
N GLN A 372 9.31 -2.50 11.72
CA GLN A 372 8.53 -2.65 12.96
C GLN A 372 8.68 -1.47 13.94
N TRP A 373 9.74 -0.67 13.80
CA TRP A 373 10.02 0.50 14.64
C TRP A 373 9.65 1.83 13.97
N VAL A 374 9.16 1.79 12.73
CA VAL A 374 8.66 2.98 12.05
C VAL A 374 7.29 3.34 12.64
N PRO A 375 7.11 4.56 13.21
CA PRO A 375 5.80 4.99 13.66
C PRO A 375 4.87 5.13 12.45
N PRO A 376 3.67 4.51 12.45
CA PRO A 376 2.73 4.64 11.34
C PRO A 376 2.27 6.09 11.19
N ARG A 377 2.39 6.65 9.98
CA ARG A 377 1.87 7.99 9.71
C ARG A 377 0.34 7.93 9.55
N PRO A 378 -0.41 8.90 10.09
CA PRO A 378 -1.84 9.02 9.81
C PRO A 378 -2.10 9.13 8.30
N PRO A 379 -3.21 8.61 7.79
CA PRO A 379 -3.57 8.78 6.37
C PRO A 379 -3.83 10.26 6.07
N LEU A 380 -3.65 10.68 4.80
CA LEU A 380 -3.91 12.07 4.39
C LEU A 380 -5.31 12.57 4.76
N SER A 381 -6.32 11.68 4.82
CA SER A 381 -7.70 12.00 5.22
C SER A 381 -7.83 12.57 6.64
N ASP A 382 -6.89 12.24 7.51
CA ASP A 382 -6.91 12.64 8.92
C ASP A 382 -6.08 13.91 9.14
N MET A 383 -5.24 14.25 8.15
CA MET A 383 -4.33 15.40 8.17
C MET A 383 -4.80 16.56 7.28
N ILE A 384 -5.72 16.32 6.35
CA ILE A 384 -6.24 17.28 5.39
C ILE A 384 -7.76 17.09 5.26
N ASN A 385 -8.49 18.21 5.31
CA ASN A 385 -9.93 18.23 5.06
C ASN A 385 -10.24 19.10 3.83
N VAL A 386 -11.12 18.61 2.95
CA VAL A 386 -11.60 19.34 1.77
C VAL A 386 -13.03 19.79 2.02
N LEU A 387 -13.20 21.09 2.19
CA LEU A 387 -14.47 21.75 2.41
C LEU A 387 -15.00 22.35 1.10
N MET A 388 -16.31 22.30 0.93
CA MET A 388 -17.00 22.87 -0.23
C MET A 388 -18.03 23.87 0.25
N GLU A 389 -18.07 25.06 -0.37
CA GLU A 389 -19.12 26.05 -0.08
C GLU A 389 -20.49 25.57 -0.58
N SER A 390 -20.48 24.85 -1.71
CA SER A 390 -21.66 24.23 -2.31
C SER A 390 -21.32 22.86 -2.87
N ASN A 391 -22.21 21.89 -2.69
CA ASN A 391 -22.11 20.55 -3.29
C ASN A 391 -22.48 20.54 -4.79
N SER A 392 -22.80 21.71 -5.36
CA SER A 392 -23.08 21.89 -6.79
C SER A 392 -22.56 23.22 -7.34
N GLY A 393 -22.03 23.18 -8.57
CA GLY A 393 -21.70 24.34 -9.39
C GLY A 393 -22.47 24.31 -10.72
N ARG A 394 -22.16 25.22 -11.63
CA ARG A 394 -22.73 25.27 -12.99
C ARG A 394 -21.65 25.49 -14.03
N VAL A 395 -21.86 24.98 -15.24
CA VAL A 395 -20.91 25.15 -16.35
C VAL A 395 -20.66 26.64 -16.60
N GLY A 396 -19.39 27.05 -16.55
CA GLY A 396 -18.96 28.42 -16.78
C GLY A 396 -19.28 29.40 -15.65
N GLU A 397 -19.65 28.93 -14.46
CA GLU A 397 -19.77 29.74 -13.24
C GLU A 397 -18.67 29.34 -12.23
N PRO A 398 -18.11 30.28 -11.43
CA PRO A 398 -17.15 29.95 -10.39
C PRO A 398 -17.71 28.98 -9.34
N THR A 399 -16.97 27.90 -9.07
CA THR A 399 -17.24 26.95 -7.99
C THR A 399 -16.09 27.00 -6.98
N HIS A 400 -16.44 27.19 -5.71
CA HIS A 400 -15.49 27.48 -4.63
C HIS A 400 -15.33 26.28 -3.68
N PHE A 401 -14.08 26.00 -3.29
CA PHE A 401 -13.74 25.00 -2.30
C PHE A 401 -12.52 25.45 -1.48
N ARG A 402 -12.30 24.85 -0.31
CA ARG A 402 -11.20 25.20 0.61
C ARG A 402 -10.55 23.94 1.18
N ILE A 403 -9.23 23.94 1.28
CA ILE A 403 -8.44 22.83 1.82
C ILE A 403 -7.85 23.27 3.16
N ASP A 404 -8.30 22.63 4.23
CA ASP A 404 -7.75 22.80 5.59
C ASP A 404 -6.68 21.76 5.85
N VAL A 405 -5.48 22.22 6.23
CA VAL A 405 -4.41 21.35 6.72
C VAL A 405 -4.50 21.28 8.25
N LEU A 406 -4.75 20.09 8.78
CA LEU A 406 -4.96 19.81 10.21
C LEU A 406 -3.65 19.43 10.92
N SER A 407 -2.70 18.82 10.19
CA SER A 407 -1.39 18.41 10.74
C SER A 407 -0.35 19.52 10.61
N ARG A 408 0.48 19.69 11.65
CA ARG A 408 1.64 20.61 11.61
C ARG A 408 2.79 20.11 10.73
N GLU A 409 2.74 18.87 10.28
CA GLU A 409 3.77 18.25 9.44
C GLU A 409 3.66 18.63 7.97
N ILE A 410 2.49 19.15 7.54
CA ILE A 410 2.22 19.54 6.15
C ILE A 410 2.16 21.07 6.09
N SER A 411 2.90 21.65 5.13
CA SER A 411 2.73 23.06 4.76
C SER A 411 1.69 23.19 3.67
N LEU A 412 0.77 24.16 3.76
CA LEU A 412 -0.18 24.45 2.69
C LEU A 412 0.52 24.73 1.34
N SER A 413 1.75 25.28 1.37
CA SER A 413 2.55 25.53 0.15
C SER A 413 3.03 24.26 -0.57
N SER A 414 3.00 23.08 0.08
CA SER A 414 3.31 21.79 -0.57
C SER A 414 2.06 21.05 -1.06
N VAL A 415 0.86 21.59 -0.81
CA VAL A 415 -0.41 21.01 -1.23
C VAL A 415 -0.76 21.45 -2.66
N LYS A 416 -1.14 20.49 -3.50
CA LYS A 416 -1.68 20.74 -4.86
C LYS A 416 -3.12 20.26 -4.92
N ALA A 417 -3.96 20.97 -5.66
CA ALA A 417 -5.34 20.57 -5.91
C ALA A 417 -5.58 20.34 -7.41
N PHE A 418 -6.35 19.30 -7.71
CA PHE A 418 -6.78 18.94 -9.06
C PHE A 418 -8.27 18.67 -9.06
N ILE A 419 -8.93 19.00 -10.16
CA ILE A 419 -10.31 18.62 -10.44
C ILE A 419 -10.30 17.57 -11.54
N VAL A 420 -10.92 16.42 -11.30
CA VAL A 420 -11.13 15.38 -12.31
C VAL A 420 -12.57 15.52 -12.83
N PRO A 421 -12.78 16.16 -14.01
CA PRO A 421 -14.08 16.24 -14.66
C PRO A 421 -14.52 14.87 -15.22
N PRO A 422 -15.78 14.73 -15.70
CA PRO A 422 -16.29 13.52 -16.35
C PRO A 422 -15.48 12.99 -17.54
N SER A 423 -14.61 13.80 -18.16
CA SER A 423 -13.66 13.33 -19.19
C SER A 423 -12.45 12.56 -18.63
N GLY A 424 -12.24 12.56 -17.32
CA GLY A 424 -11.21 11.78 -16.63
C GLY A 424 -9.79 12.37 -16.64
N GLN A 425 -9.54 13.51 -17.30
CA GLN A 425 -8.24 14.18 -17.28
C GLN A 425 -8.15 15.19 -16.12
N PRO A 426 -7.25 15.03 -15.13
CA PRO A 426 -7.11 15.96 -14.02
C PRO A 426 -6.69 17.36 -14.49
N GLN A 427 -7.36 18.39 -13.99
CA GLN A 427 -7.10 19.80 -14.26
C GLN A 427 -6.58 20.47 -12.98
N PRO A 428 -5.38 21.10 -12.98
CA PRO A 428 -4.83 21.73 -11.78
C PRO A 428 -5.58 23.00 -11.40
N VAL A 429 -5.83 23.19 -10.10
CA VAL A 429 -6.40 24.42 -9.54
C VAL A 429 -5.37 25.10 -8.65
N ARG A 430 -5.23 26.41 -8.80
CA ARG A 430 -4.38 27.23 -7.94
C ARG A 430 -5.09 27.49 -6.62
N LEU A 431 -4.40 27.20 -5.52
CA LEU A 431 -4.84 27.53 -4.16
C LEU A 431 -4.26 28.89 -3.75
N ASN A 432 -5.03 29.66 -2.99
CA ASN A 432 -4.53 30.87 -2.33
C ASN A 432 -3.82 30.52 -0.98
N PRO A 433 -3.21 31.49 -0.28
CA PRO A 433 -2.55 31.26 1.01
C PRO A 433 -3.47 30.83 2.17
N HIS A 434 -4.79 30.69 1.94
CA HIS A 434 -5.79 30.22 2.92
C HIS A 434 -6.41 28.88 2.50
N GLY A 435 -5.87 28.27 1.43
CA GLY A 435 -6.27 26.95 0.92
C GLY A 435 -7.51 27.00 0.04
N GLU A 436 -7.98 28.19 -0.34
CA GLU A 436 -9.17 28.38 -1.18
C GLU A 436 -8.79 28.20 -2.65
N GLY A 437 -9.58 27.40 -3.35
CA GLY A 437 -9.49 27.16 -4.79
C GLY A 437 -10.79 27.55 -5.49
N VAL A 438 -10.66 28.17 -6.66
CA VAL A 438 -11.79 28.52 -7.54
C VAL A 438 -11.63 27.75 -8.85
N TYR A 439 -12.69 27.06 -9.25
CA TYR A 439 -12.74 26.30 -10.48
C TYR A 439 -13.95 26.73 -11.31
N ILE A 440 -13.78 26.91 -12.62
CA ILE A 440 -14.85 27.24 -13.56
C ILE A 440 -15.07 26.00 -14.45
N PRO A 441 -16.16 25.23 -14.24
CA PRO A 441 -16.36 23.98 -14.97
C PRO A 441 -16.71 24.20 -16.46
N GLU A 442 -16.08 23.43 -17.35
CA GLU A 442 -16.42 23.44 -18.78
C GLU A 442 -17.47 22.40 -19.17
N LYS A 443 -17.67 21.37 -18.33
CA LYS A 443 -18.59 20.25 -18.59
C LYS A 443 -19.53 20.05 -17.41
N TYR A 444 -20.75 19.59 -17.68
CA TYR A 444 -21.70 19.19 -16.65
C TYR A 444 -21.43 17.75 -16.20
N GLY A 445 -21.96 17.38 -15.04
CA GLY A 445 -21.79 16.06 -14.41
C GLY A 445 -20.92 16.08 -13.15
N MET A 446 -20.58 14.89 -12.66
CA MET A 446 -19.81 14.70 -11.43
C MET A 446 -18.33 15.00 -11.62
N HIS A 447 -17.81 15.92 -10.81
CA HIS A 447 -16.40 16.27 -10.73
C HIS A 447 -15.83 15.79 -9.38
N GLU A 448 -14.59 15.31 -9.38
CA GLU A 448 -13.87 14.90 -8.17
C GLU A 448 -12.76 15.92 -7.85
N ILE A 449 -12.65 16.33 -6.59
CA ILE A 449 -11.50 17.07 -6.07
C ILE A 449 -10.48 16.05 -5.58
N VAL A 450 -9.26 16.13 -6.10
CA VAL A 450 -8.11 15.32 -5.69
C VAL A 450 -7.03 16.26 -5.16
N VAL A 451 -6.54 15.98 -3.95
CA VAL A 451 -5.49 16.75 -3.29
C VAL A 451 -4.22 15.91 -3.26
N GLU A 452 -3.09 16.48 -3.63
CA GLU A 452 -1.78 15.81 -3.61
C GLU A 452 -0.82 16.51 -2.64
N VAL A 453 -0.07 15.72 -1.87
CA VAL A 453 1.03 16.19 -1.01
C VAL A 453 2.23 15.28 -1.20
N GLY A 454 3.28 15.80 -1.82
CA GLY A 454 4.38 14.95 -2.29
C GLY A 454 3.89 14.00 -3.38
N ASP A 455 3.97 12.69 -3.11
CA ASP A 455 3.48 11.62 -3.99
C ASP A 455 2.20 10.95 -3.47
N ASP A 456 1.70 11.35 -2.29
CA ASP A 456 0.45 10.85 -1.73
C ASP A 456 -0.75 11.67 -2.22
N SER A 457 -1.88 11.00 -2.47
CA SER A 457 -3.09 11.62 -3.02
C SER A 457 -4.35 11.26 -2.22
N LEU A 458 -5.20 12.26 -2.01
CA LEU A 458 -6.49 12.19 -1.33
C LEU A 458 -7.60 12.55 -2.33
N GLY A 459 -8.33 11.54 -2.79
CA GLY A 459 -9.54 11.69 -3.62
C GLY A 459 -10.82 11.39 -2.84
N GLY A 460 -11.95 11.25 -3.55
CA GLY A 460 -13.23 10.88 -2.94
C GLY A 460 -14.16 12.05 -2.56
N HIS A 461 -13.73 13.29 -2.77
CA HIS A 461 -14.54 14.50 -2.61
C HIS A 461 -15.20 14.84 -3.95
N PHE A 462 -16.54 14.91 -4.01
CA PHE A 462 -17.26 15.05 -5.28
C PHE A 462 -18.32 16.15 -5.23
N PHE A 463 -18.45 16.89 -6.33
CA PHE A 463 -19.52 17.87 -6.55
C PHE A 463 -20.15 17.68 -7.93
N ARG A 464 -21.36 18.23 -8.10
CA ARG A 464 -22.12 18.14 -9.35
C ARG A 464 -22.12 19.46 -10.08
N VAL A 465 -21.77 19.44 -11.35
CA VAL A 465 -21.87 20.62 -12.21
C VAL A 465 -23.14 20.49 -13.04
N LEU A 466 -24.02 21.49 -12.94
CA LEU A 466 -25.24 21.61 -13.75
C LEU A 466 -24.92 22.19 -15.13
N PRO A 467 -25.69 21.87 -16.20
CA PRO A 467 -25.54 22.52 -17.50
C PRO A 467 -25.76 24.04 -17.42
N ARG A 468 -25.29 24.79 -18.42
CA ARG A 468 -25.63 26.22 -18.53
C ARG A 468 -27.13 26.41 -18.69
N PHE A 469 -27.64 27.53 -18.18
CA PHE A 469 -28.93 28.04 -18.64
C PHE A 469 -28.80 28.50 -20.09
N ILE A 470 -29.84 28.27 -20.90
CA ILE A 470 -29.86 28.79 -22.27
C ILE A 470 -29.95 30.31 -22.22
N GLN A 471 -28.94 30.97 -22.79
CA GLN A 471 -28.98 32.40 -23.09
C GLN A 471 -29.62 32.59 -24.47
N VAL A 472 -30.60 33.48 -24.56
CA VAL A 472 -31.28 33.83 -25.81
C VAL A 472 -30.79 35.20 -26.25
N ALA A 473 -30.49 35.37 -27.54
CA ALA A 473 -30.11 36.66 -28.08
C ALA A 473 -31.33 37.61 -28.11
N PRO A 474 -31.17 38.92 -27.83
CA PRO A 474 -32.24 39.89 -27.97
C PRO A 474 -32.85 39.85 -29.39
N PRO A 475 -34.19 39.96 -29.56
CA PRO A 475 -35.19 40.34 -28.55
C PRO A 475 -35.81 39.17 -27.76
N GLY A 476 -35.22 37.97 -27.78
CA GLY A 476 -35.72 36.85 -26.97
C GLY A 476 -35.32 36.96 -25.49
N MET A 477 -36.28 36.71 -24.60
CA MET A 477 -36.03 36.50 -23.17
C MET A 477 -35.53 35.08 -22.90
N ALA A 478 -34.79 34.89 -21.81
CA ALA A 478 -34.37 33.57 -21.36
C ALA A 478 -35.58 32.64 -21.11
N PRO A 479 -35.50 31.34 -21.48
CA PRO A 479 -36.60 30.41 -21.26
C PRO A 479 -36.82 30.15 -19.77
N CYS A 480 -38.07 30.00 -19.36
CA CYS A 480 -38.43 29.75 -17.95
C CYS A 480 -39.36 28.54 -17.81
N ALA A 481 -39.31 27.89 -16.66
CA ALA A 481 -40.21 26.78 -16.36
C ALA A 481 -41.63 27.30 -16.08
N LEU A 482 -42.64 26.55 -16.50
CA LEU A 482 -44.05 26.83 -16.25
C LEU A 482 -44.31 27.21 -14.78
N GLY A 483 -44.99 28.34 -14.55
CA GLY A 483 -45.27 28.86 -13.20
C GLY A 483 -44.10 29.56 -12.49
N SER A 484 -42.95 29.77 -13.14
CA SER A 484 -41.90 30.67 -12.64
C SER A 484 -42.38 32.13 -12.66
N LEU A 485 -41.79 33.00 -11.84
CA LEU A 485 -41.99 34.45 -12.02
C LEU A 485 -41.03 34.96 -13.10
N VAL A 486 -41.56 35.64 -14.11
CA VAL A 486 -40.79 36.31 -15.15
C VAL A 486 -40.84 37.81 -14.87
N GLU A 487 -39.68 38.40 -14.61
CA GLU A 487 -39.52 39.85 -14.47
C GLU A 487 -38.99 40.46 -15.77
N VAL A 488 -39.65 41.51 -16.22
CA VAL A 488 -39.32 42.30 -17.40
C VAL A 488 -38.87 43.68 -16.92
N LEU A 489 -37.59 44.00 -17.08
CA LEU A 489 -37.08 45.34 -16.79
C LEU A 489 -37.31 46.26 -17.98
N VAL A 490 -38.02 47.36 -17.74
CA VAL A 490 -38.43 48.34 -18.76
C VAL A 490 -37.68 49.64 -18.53
N ASN A 491 -36.63 49.85 -19.33
CA ASN A 491 -35.88 51.09 -19.31
C ASN A 491 -36.62 52.17 -20.15
N ALA A 492 -37.19 53.16 -19.48
CA ALA A 492 -38.10 54.15 -20.05
C ALA A 492 -37.48 55.56 -20.14
N THR A 493 -36.20 55.66 -20.53
CA THR A 493 -35.40 56.91 -20.57
C THR A 493 -35.98 58.06 -21.42
N GLY A 494 -36.98 57.82 -22.26
CA GLY A 494 -37.64 58.83 -23.08
C GLY A 494 -39.12 59.08 -22.81
N ALA A 495 -39.74 58.40 -21.83
CA ALA A 495 -41.18 58.51 -21.57
C ALA A 495 -41.48 59.54 -20.46
N PRO A 496 -42.15 60.69 -20.75
CA PRO A 496 -42.45 61.71 -19.74
C PRO A 496 -43.54 61.28 -18.73
N LYS A 497 -44.30 60.23 -19.05
CA LYS A 497 -45.39 59.67 -18.25
C LYS A 497 -45.30 58.15 -18.21
N THR A 498 -45.35 57.58 -17.01
CA THR A 498 -45.29 56.13 -16.79
C THR A 498 -46.66 55.46 -16.94
N GLU A 499 -47.73 56.22 -16.76
CA GLU A 499 -49.12 55.82 -17.05
C GLU A 499 -49.39 55.56 -18.54
N ASP A 500 -48.58 56.13 -19.43
CA ASP A 500 -48.68 55.95 -20.88
C ASP A 500 -47.99 54.65 -21.38
N ILE A 501 -47.32 53.90 -20.49
CA ILE A 501 -46.61 52.65 -20.80
C ILE A 501 -47.47 51.46 -20.38
N LEU A 502 -47.81 50.58 -21.33
CA LEU A 502 -48.52 49.33 -21.08
C LEU A 502 -47.62 48.13 -21.39
N VAL A 503 -47.55 47.19 -20.45
CA VAL A 503 -46.91 45.89 -20.64
C VAL A 503 -47.98 44.80 -20.62
N THR A 504 -48.09 44.03 -21.69
CA THR A 504 -48.95 42.85 -21.76
C THR A 504 -48.15 41.62 -22.15
N ALA A 505 -48.42 40.50 -21.47
CA ALA A 505 -47.91 39.19 -21.83
C ALA A 505 -49.05 38.36 -22.45
N VAL A 506 -48.90 37.96 -23.70
CA VAL A 506 -49.88 37.17 -24.45
C VAL A 506 -49.47 35.71 -24.42
N SER A 507 -50.39 34.84 -23.99
CA SER A 507 -50.17 33.40 -23.93
C SER A 507 -50.09 32.77 -25.34
N PRO A 508 -49.58 31.53 -25.48
CA PRO A 508 -49.55 30.80 -26.74
C PRO A 508 -50.95 30.57 -27.35
N THR A 509 -52.01 30.59 -26.52
CA THR A 509 -53.42 30.50 -26.96
C THR A 509 -54.05 31.86 -27.29
N GLY A 510 -53.33 32.97 -27.13
CA GLY A 510 -53.78 34.33 -27.45
C GLY A 510 -54.44 35.08 -26.28
N ILE A 511 -54.36 34.57 -25.05
CA ILE A 511 -54.90 35.23 -23.86
C ILE A 511 -53.96 36.36 -23.44
N SER A 512 -54.46 37.60 -23.37
CA SER A 512 -53.64 38.75 -22.96
C SER A 512 -53.73 38.98 -21.45
N HIS A 513 -52.57 38.93 -20.78
CA HIS A 513 -52.40 39.24 -19.37
C HIS A 513 -51.80 40.64 -19.23
N ASN A 514 -52.48 41.53 -18.51
CA ASN A 514 -51.93 42.84 -18.15
C ASN A 514 -50.87 42.67 -17.06
N CYS A 515 -49.70 43.26 -17.23
CA CYS A 515 -48.55 43.12 -16.35
C CYS A 515 -48.27 44.48 -15.67
N PRO A 516 -48.75 44.73 -14.44
CA PRO A 516 -48.65 46.04 -13.81
C PRO A 516 -47.20 46.46 -13.58
N LEU A 517 -46.85 47.66 -14.05
CA LEU A 517 -45.55 48.27 -13.82
C LEU A 517 -45.36 48.64 -12.34
N LYS A 518 -44.18 48.32 -11.81
CA LYS A 518 -43.67 48.80 -10.53
C LYS A 518 -42.43 49.63 -10.79
N LYS A 519 -42.23 50.69 -10.00
CA LYS A 519 -41.00 51.48 -10.06
C LYS A 519 -39.90 50.78 -9.28
N VAL A 520 -38.72 50.67 -9.87
CA VAL A 520 -37.49 50.12 -9.26
C VAL A 520 -36.40 51.19 -9.26
N GLU A 521 -35.24 50.92 -8.66
CA GLU A 521 -34.15 51.90 -8.57
C GLU A 521 -33.66 52.36 -9.97
N GLU A 522 -33.56 51.42 -10.92
CA GLU A 522 -33.23 51.69 -12.33
C GLU A 522 -34.43 51.45 -13.25
N GLY A 523 -35.39 52.38 -13.25
CA GLY A 523 -36.52 52.38 -14.18
C GLY A 523 -37.77 51.68 -13.64
N HIS A 524 -38.34 50.75 -14.41
CA HIS A 524 -39.57 50.04 -14.06
C HIS A 524 -39.42 48.54 -14.27
N SER A 525 -40.14 47.74 -13.47
CA SER A 525 -40.28 46.31 -13.71
C SER A 525 -41.75 45.90 -13.83
N ALA A 526 -42.03 44.95 -14.71
CA ALA A 526 -43.31 44.25 -14.80
C ALA A 526 -43.06 42.76 -14.54
N ILE A 527 -43.90 42.14 -13.72
CA ILE A 527 -43.78 40.72 -13.36
C ILE A 527 -45.04 40.00 -13.82
N PHE A 528 -44.85 38.88 -14.53
CA PHE A 528 -45.93 37.94 -14.83
C PHE A 528 -45.54 36.51 -14.43
N LYS A 529 -46.53 35.64 -14.39
CA LYS A 529 -46.37 34.21 -14.09
C LYS A 529 -47.08 33.43 -15.18
N PRO A 530 -46.37 32.81 -16.14
CA PRO A 530 -47.01 32.06 -17.21
C PRO A 530 -47.62 30.77 -16.65
N ASP A 531 -48.83 30.48 -17.11
CA ASP A 531 -49.68 29.36 -16.75
C ASP A 531 -49.88 28.35 -17.91
N GLU A 532 -49.42 28.69 -19.11
CA GLU A 532 -49.37 27.85 -20.31
C GLU A 532 -47.93 27.64 -20.81
N ALA A 533 -47.61 26.43 -21.29
CA ALA A 533 -46.34 26.13 -21.94
C ALA A 533 -46.41 26.48 -23.44
N GLY A 534 -45.34 27.06 -23.98
CA GLY A 534 -45.26 27.56 -25.36
C GLY A 534 -44.51 28.89 -25.44
N ILE A 535 -44.60 29.56 -26.59
CA ILE A 535 -43.98 30.88 -26.80
C ILE A 535 -44.97 31.97 -26.36
N TRP A 536 -44.60 32.73 -25.34
CA TRP A 536 -45.32 33.92 -24.89
C TRP A 536 -44.79 35.17 -25.59
N GLU A 537 -45.68 36.09 -25.94
CA GLU A 537 -45.34 37.38 -26.55
C GLU A 537 -45.47 38.51 -25.51
N ILE A 538 -44.39 39.23 -25.22
CA ILE A 538 -44.36 40.36 -24.31
C ILE A 538 -44.38 41.65 -25.15
N ALA A 539 -45.55 42.27 -25.24
CA ALA A 539 -45.74 43.55 -25.88
C ALA A 539 -45.59 44.68 -24.86
N ILE A 540 -44.55 45.51 -25.04
CA ILE A 540 -44.40 46.79 -24.34
C ILE A 540 -44.77 47.89 -25.32
N THR A 541 -45.76 48.71 -24.96
CA THR A 541 -46.24 49.82 -25.80
C THR A 541 -46.22 51.15 -25.03
N TYR A 542 -45.98 52.24 -25.75
CA TYR A 542 -46.11 53.61 -25.27
C TYR A 542 -47.12 54.34 -26.16
N GLN A 543 -48.18 54.90 -25.57
CA GLN A 543 -49.28 55.55 -26.31
C GLN A 543 -49.83 54.69 -27.47
N GLY A 544 -49.93 53.37 -27.26
CA GLY A 544 -50.42 52.40 -28.24
C GLY A 544 -49.43 52.00 -29.35
N ARG A 545 -48.17 52.44 -29.29
CA ARG A 545 -47.10 52.03 -30.23
C ARG A 545 -46.06 51.16 -29.53
N HIS A 546 -45.61 50.09 -30.18
CA HIS A 546 -44.54 49.23 -29.64
C HIS A 546 -43.22 50.01 -29.48
N ILE A 547 -42.47 49.69 -28.42
CA ILE A 547 -41.10 50.19 -28.25
C ILE A 547 -40.14 49.49 -29.23
N GLN A 548 -38.98 50.10 -29.48
CA GLN A 548 -37.94 49.53 -30.32
C GLN A 548 -37.45 48.18 -29.75
N GLY A 549 -37.44 47.14 -30.61
CA GLY A 549 -37.08 45.77 -30.23
C GLY A 549 -38.24 44.92 -29.70
N GLY A 550 -39.41 45.52 -29.43
CA GLY A 550 -40.63 44.78 -29.12
C GLY A 550 -41.46 44.43 -30.37
N PRO A 551 -42.38 43.45 -30.28
CA PRO A 551 -42.64 42.60 -29.13
C PRO A 551 -41.51 41.58 -28.86
N PHE A 552 -41.28 41.28 -27.59
CA PHE A 552 -40.27 40.32 -27.13
C PHE A 552 -40.91 38.94 -26.98
N THR A 553 -40.13 37.87 -27.02
CA THR A 553 -40.66 36.49 -26.85
C THR A 553 -40.03 35.79 -25.65
N CYS A 554 -40.82 35.03 -24.89
CA CYS A 554 -40.33 34.16 -23.82
C CYS A 554 -40.82 32.73 -24.04
N ALA A 555 -39.88 31.78 -24.13
CA ALA A 555 -40.20 30.37 -24.25
C ALA A 555 -40.47 29.76 -22.86
N VAL A 556 -41.73 29.42 -22.59
CA VAL A 556 -42.16 28.81 -21.33
C VAL A 556 -42.29 27.31 -21.51
N PHE A 557 -41.62 26.53 -20.66
CA PHE A 557 -41.49 25.08 -20.83
C PHE A 557 -42.08 24.33 -19.62
N ASP A 558 -42.88 23.28 -19.87
CA ASP A 558 -43.34 22.41 -18.78
C ASP A 558 -42.33 21.27 -18.52
N ALA A 559 -41.58 21.38 -17.42
CA ALA A 559 -40.67 20.34 -16.96
C ALA A 559 -41.37 19.01 -16.59
N SER A 560 -42.70 18.99 -16.50
CA SER A 560 -43.52 17.78 -16.33
C SER A 560 -43.79 17.03 -17.64
N GLY A 561 -43.64 17.70 -18.78
CA GLY A 561 -43.78 17.16 -20.14
C GLY A 561 -42.61 16.28 -20.62
N VAL A 562 -41.60 16.04 -19.78
CA VAL A 562 -40.50 15.10 -20.06
C VAL A 562 -40.80 13.72 -19.47
N SER A 563 -40.68 12.69 -20.30
CA SER A 563 -40.84 11.30 -19.92
C SER A 563 -39.62 10.46 -20.34
N VAL A 564 -39.32 9.41 -19.58
CA VAL A 564 -38.16 8.55 -19.81
C VAL A 564 -38.59 7.08 -19.83
N HIS A 565 -38.20 6.36 -20.88
CA HIS A 565 -38.63 4.98 -21.15
C HIS A 565 -37.45 4.05 -21.40
N GLY A 566 -37.52 2.80 -20.91
CA GLY A 566 -36.46 1.80 -21.09
C GLY A 566 -35.43 1.75 -19.96
N LEU A 567 -35.81 2.10 -18.72
CA LEU A 567 -34.95 2.02 -17.53
C LEU A 567 -35.18 0.73 -16.70
N ASP A 568 -35.96 -0.22 -17.24
CA ASP A 568 -36.46 -1.41 -16.53
C ASP A 568 -35.38 -2.44 -16.15
N GLY A 569 -34.18 -2.32 -16.74
CA GLY A 569 -33.00 -3.08 -16.34
C GLY A 569 -31.98 -3.21 -17.46
N ALA A 570 -30.70 -3.12 -17.11
CA ALA A 570 -29.58 -3.31 -18.03
C ALA A 570 -28.60 -4.39 -17.54
N MET A 571 -27.71 -4.86 -18.41
CA MET A 571 -26.70 -5.87 -18.10
C MET A 571 -25.29 -5.27 -18.18
N PRO A 572 -24.35 -5.63 -17.28
CA PRO A 572 -22.97 -5.18 -17.39
C PRO A 572 -22.35 -5.63 -18.72
N LEU A 573 -21.40 -4.82 -19.20
CA LEU A 573 -20.62 -5.07 -20.41
C LEU A 573 -21.47 -5.27 -21.68
N ARG A 574 -22.70 -4.74 -21.69
CA ARG A 574 -23.57 -4.66 -22.86
C ARG A 574 -24.04 -3.22 -23.05
N ALA A 575 -24.12 -2.76 -24.28
CA ALA A 575 -24.73 -1.46 -24.58
C ALA A 575 -26.21 -1.49 -24.20
N HIS A 576 -26.68 -0.42 -23.56
CA HIS A 576 -28.08 -0.22 -23.20
C HIS A 576 -28.53 1.14 -23.71
N SER A 577 -29.73 1.17 -24.28
CA SER A 577 -30.35 2.40 -24.80
C SER A 577 -31.69 2.62 -24.13
N PHE A 578 -31.97 3.88 -23.79
CA PHE A 578 -33.27 4.35 -23.30
C PHE A 578 -33.69 5.60 -24.07
N GLU A 579 -34.99 5.92 -24.07
CA GLU A 579 -35.53 7.08 -24.78
C GLU A 579 -36.00 8.15 -23.80
N VAL A 580 -35.72 9.41 -24.13
CA VAL A 580 -36.22 10.60 -23.44
C VAL A 580 -37.12 11.35 -24.39
N ASP A 581 -38.39 11.48 -24.03
CA ASP A 581 -39.41 12.17 -24.83
C ASP A 581 -39.83 13.44 -24.10
N ALA A 582 -39.40 14.58 -24.63
CA ALA A 582 -39.66 15.92 -24.16
C ALA A 582 -40.69 16.65 -25.06
N ARG A 583 -41.41 15.95 -25.94
CA ARG A 583 -42.38 16.59 -26.84
C ARG A 583 -43.55 17.24 -26.09
N GLY A 584 -43.86 16.76 -24.88
CA GLY A 584 -44.87 17.35 -24.00
C GLY A 584 -44.45 18.65 -23.33
N VAL A 585 -43.20 19.11 -23.49
CA VAL A 585 -42.66 20.30 -22.82
C VAL A 585 -43.16 21.62 -23.42
N GLY A 586 -43.70 21.61 -24.64
CA GLY A 586 -44.35 22.75 -25.29
C GLY A 586 -43.44 23.67 -26.11
N VAL A 587 -42.11 23.63 -25.90
CA VAL A 587 -41.12 24.41 -26.67
C VAL A 587 -39.90 23.57 -27.04
N THR A 588 -39.17 23.96 -28.09
CA THR A 588 -37.88 23.36 -28.47
C THR A 588 -36.79 23.70 -27.45
N GLY A 589 -35.77 22.85 -27.32
CA GLY A 589 -34.72 23.08 -26.33
C GLY A 589 -33.55 22.09 -26.37
N GLU A 590 -32.63 22.27 -25.42
CA GLU A 590 -31.45 21.43 -25.25
C GLU A 590 -31.65 20.42 -24.12
N LEU A 591 -31.52 19.13 -24.46
CA LEU A 591 -31.54 18.04 -23.49
C LEU A 591 -30.11 17.66 -23.09
N HIS A 592 -29.85 17.66 -21.78
CA HIS A 592 -28.60 17.19 -21.19
C HIS A 592 -28.87 15.97 -20.30
N VAL A 593 -28.02 14.93 -20.39
CA VAL A 593 -28.20 13.68 -19.64
C VAL A 593 -26.87 13.26 -19.01
N ASP A 594 -26.88 13.00 -17.70
CA ASP A 594 -25.73 12.52 -16.94
C ASP A 594 -26.09 11.21 -16.23
N ILE A 595 -25.29 10.17 -16.45
CA ILE A 595 -25.51 8.83 -15.88
C ILE A 595 -24.43 8.58 -14.83
N VAL A 596 -24.83 8.55 -13.56
CA VAL A 596 -23.91 8.45 -12.41
C VAL A 596 -23.98 7.07 -11.76
N HIS A 597 -22.81 6.47 -11.57
CA HIS A 597 -22.59 5.24 -10.80
C HIS A 597 -21.36 5.44 -9.90
N ASP A 598 -21.44 5.02 -8.64
CA ASP A 598 -20.39 5.17 -7.62
C ASP A 598 -19.74 6.57 -7.59
N LYS A 599 -20.61 7.59 -7.55
CA LYS A 599 -20.31 9.03 -7.58
C LYS A 599 -19.60 9.56 -8.84
N ARG A 600 -19.37 8.73 -9.86
CA ARG A 600 -18.74 9.12 -11.13
C ARG A 600 -19.73 9.15 -12.28
N SER A 601 -19.62 10.16 -13.13
CA SER A 601 -20.36 10.24 -14.40
C SER A 601 -19.81 9.26 -15.42
N LEU A 602 -20.69 8.76 -16.29
CA LEU A 602 -20.36 7.83 -17.36
C LEU A 602 -20.51 8.51 -18.72
N VAL A 603 -19.63 8.15 -19.65
CA VAL A 603 -19.78 8.56 -21.06
C VAL A 603 -21.02 7.90 -21.65
N CYS A 604 -21.90 8.70 -22.24
CA CYS A 604 -23.06 8.26 -23.01
C CYS A 604 -23.15 9.04 -24.33
N SER A 605 -23.79 8.44 -25.33
CA SER A 605 -24.23 9.09 -26.57
C SER A 605 -25.65 9.60 -26.37
N VAL A 606 -25.95 10.82 -26.82
CA VAL A 606 -27.30 11.38 -26.86
C VAL A 606 -27.63 11.72 -28.32
N GLU A 607 -28.49 10.93 -28.93
CA GLU A 607 -28.88 11.01 -30.34
C GLU A 607 -30.29 11.61 -30.45
N LYS A 608 -30.44 12.71 -31.19
CA LYS A 608 -31.75 13.30 -31.49
C LYS A 608 -32.45 12.43 -32.56
N ILE A 609 -33.55 11.78 -32.19
CA ILE A 609 -34.37 10.97 -33.11
C ILE A 609 -35.25 11.89 -33.95
N VAL A 610 -35.99 12.78 -33.27
CA VAL A 610 -36.82 13.85 -33.84
C VAL A 610 -36.79 15.05 -32.90
N GLU A 611 -37.46 16.15 -33.25
CA GLU A 611 -37.57 17.31 -32.36
C GLU A 611 -38.11 16.92 -30.97
N ASN A 612 -37.43 17.38 -29.93
CA ASN A 612 -37.69 17.02 -28.54
C ASN A 612 -37.78 15.51 -28.20
N LYS A 613 -37.25 14.59 -29.03
CA LYS A 613 -37.17 13.16 -28.68
C LYS A 613 -35.78 12.59 -28.94
N TYR A 614 -35.19 11.98 -27.92
CA TYR A 614 -33.77 11.60 -27.90
C TYR A 614 -33.61 10.13 -27.49
N ARG A 615 -32.57 9.48 -28.01
CA ARG A 615 -32.07 8.18 -27.58
C ARG A 615 -30.77 8.38 -26.83
N VAL A 616 -30.67 7.82 -25.64
CA VAL A 616 -29.44 7.83 -24.83
C VAL A 616 -28.87 6.42 -24.82
N THR A 617 -27.62 6.26 -25.22
CA THR A 617 -26.94 4.96 -25.31
C THR A 617 -25.64 4.98 -24.48
N PHE A 618 -25.43 3.97 -23.65
CA PHE A 618 -24.22 3.83 -22.82
C PHE A 618 -23.92 2.36 -22.51
N MET A 619 -22.74 2.08 -21.95
CA MET A 619 -22.30 0.72 -21.60
C MET A 619 -21.96 0.62 -20.11
N PRO A 620 -22.88 0.16 -19.24
CA PRO A 620 -22.57 -0.04 -17.82
C PRO A 620 -21.50 -1.13 -17.64
N ARG A 621 -20.52 -0.89 -16.77
CA ARG A 621 -19.40 -1.82 -16.53
C ARG A 621 -19.57 -2.75 -15.33
N GLN A 622 -20.43 -2.39 -14.38
CA GLN A 622 -20.55 -3.08 -13.08
C GLN A 622 -22.02 -3.29 -12.70
N ASN A 623 -22.27 -4.21 -11.76
CA ASN A 623 -23.60 -4.38 -11.16
C ASN A 623 -23.89 -3.22 -10.21
N GLY A 624 -25.14 -2.77 -10.14
CA GLY A 624 -25.53 -1.81 -9.10
C GLY A 624 -26.66 -0.86 -9.47
N LYS A 625 -26.74 0.23 -8.71
CA LYS A 625 -27.70 1.32 -8.90
C LYS A 625 -27.06 2.44 -9.70
N TYR A 626 -27.71 2.81 -10.80
CA TYR A 626 -27.33 3.89 -11.70
C TYR A 626 -28.37 5.01 -11.55
N ARG A 627 -27.92 6.26 -11.48
CA ARG A 627 -28.79 7.45 -11.41
C ARG A 627 -28.70 8.19 -12.74
N VAL A 628 -29.81 8.38 -13.42
CA VAL A 628 -29.91 9.12 -14.67
C VAL A 628 -30.49 10.50 -14.35
N TYR A 629 -29.62 11.51 -14.38
CA TYR A 629 -30.02 12.91 -14.31
C TYR A 629 -30.39 13.39 -15.70
N VAL A 630 -31.52 14.09 -15.81
CA VAL A 630 -31.99 14.67 -17.07
C VAL A 630 -32.30 16.14 -16.82
N TYR A 631 -31.76 17.00 -17.68
CA TYR A 631 -31.98 18.45 -17.64
C TYR A 631 -32.51 18.92 -19.00
N PHE A 632 -33.42 19.89 -18.97
CA PHE A 632 -33.92 20.57 -20.16
C PHE A 632 -33.66 22.07 -20.00
N ASN A 633 -33.03 22.70 -20.99
CA ASN A 633 -32.65 24.12 -21.00
C ASN A 633 -31.83 24.59 -19.76
N GLY A 634 -31.11 23.68 -19.11
CA GLY A 634 -30.31 23.95 -17.90
C GLY A 634 -31.03 23.74 -16.57
N TYR A 635 -32.28 23.27 -16.59
CA TYR A 635 -33.12 23.01 -15.41
C TYR A 635 -33.40 21.51 -15.24
N ASP A 636 -33.52 21.04 -13.98
CA ASP A 636 -33.93 19.66 -13.68
C ASP A 636 -35.36 19.36 -14.17
N VAL A 637 -35.53 18.20 -14.81
CA VAL A 637 -36.86 17.72 -15.23
C VAL A 637 -37.56 16.97 -14.09
N LYS A 638 -38.89 16.94 -14.10
CA LYS A 638 -39.69 16.27 -13.05
C LYS A 638 -39.34 14.78 -12.97
N GLY A 639 -38.97 14.31 -11.77
CA GLY A 639 -38.59 12.92 -11.53
C GLY A 639 -37.10 12.60 -11.72
N SER A 640 -36.29 13.56 -12.20
CA SER A 640 -34.83 13.48 -12.13
C SER A 640 -34.36 13.49 -10.66
N PRO A 641 -33.37 12.65 -10.26
CA PRO A 641 -32.74 11.59 -11.03
C PRO A 641 -33.56 10.31 -11.08
N PHE A 642 -33.72 9.75 -12.27
CA PHE A 642 -34.32 8.44 -12.48
C PHE A 642 -33.37 7.33 -12.01
N ILE A 643 -33.92 6.19 -11.58
CA ILE A 643 -33.13 5.09 -11.02
C ILE A 643 -33.22 3.87 -11.94
N MET A 644 -32.07 3.37 -12.40
CA MET A 644 -31.95 2.11 -13.12
C MET A 644 -31.08 1.12 -12.34
N ARG A 645 -31.35 -0.17 -12.49
CA ARG A 645 -30.56 -1.26 -11.88
C ARG A 645 -29.86 -2.08 -12.96
N VAL A 646 -28.60 -2.40 -12.72
CA VAL A 646 -27.76 -3.19 -13.62
C VAL A 646 -27.42 -4.53 -12.98
N GLY A 647 -27.53 -5.61 -13.76
CA GLY A 647 -27.08 -6.96 -13.39
C GLY A 647 -28.06 -7.80 -12.56
N THR A 648 -28.98 -7.17 -11.83
CA THR A 648 -30.12 -7.88 -11.23
C THR A 648 -31.19 -8.14 -12.29
N LYS A 649 -31.47 -9.41 -12.64
CA LYS A 649 -32.70 -9.78 -13.37
C LYS A 649 -33.91 -9.43 -12.50
N GLY A 650 -34.47 -8.23 -12.70
CA GLY A 650 -35.73 -7.87 -12.08
C GLY A 650 -36.84 -8.78 -12.59
N ARG A 651 -37.57 -9.46 -11.69
CA ARG A 651 -38.97 -9.79 -11.98
C ARG A 651 -39.68 -8.49 -12.34
N SER A 652 -40.54 -8.52 -13.34
CA SER A 652 -41.36 -7.39 -13.79
C SER A 652 -42.29 -6.87 -12.69
N GLY A 653 -41.75 -6.02 -11.82
CA GLY A 653 -42.50 -5.28 -10.83
C GLY A 653 -43.14 -4.08 -11.49
N LYS A 654 -44.44 -4.17 -11.79
CA LYS A 654 -45.26 -3.04 -12.24
C LYS A 654 -44.93 -1.81 -11.40
N THR A 655 -44.70 -0.67 -12.06
CA THR A 655 -44.72 0.63 -11.41
C THR A 655 -46.04 0.76 -10.64
N ARG A 656 -45.97 0.73 -9.30
CA ARG A 656 -47.12 1.12 -8.48
C ARG A 656 -47.29 2.63 -8.66
N SER A 657 -48.27 3.00 -9.47
CA SER A 657 -48.94 4.29 -9.31
C SER A 657 -49.35 4.43 -7.85
N SER A 658 -49.05 5.58 -7.26
CA SER A 658 -49.52 5.92 -5.92
C SER A 658 -51.05 5.99 -5.93
N PRO A 659 -51.75 5.49 -4.90
CA PRO A 659 -53.20 5.55 -4.84
C PRO A 659 -53.68 6.99 -4.62
N LEU A 660 -54.88 7.27 -5.13
CA LEU A 660 -55.61 8.52 -4.89
C LEU A 660 -55.81 8.76 -3.39
N HIS A 661 -55.49 9.97 -2.92
CA HIS A 661 -56.06 10.49 -1.69
C HIS A 661 -56.30 12.00 -1.84
N GLU A 662 -57.57 12.37 -1.95
CA GLU A 662 -57.99 13.74 -1.68
C GLU A 662 -57.86 14.01 -0.19
N SER A 663 -57.03 14.97 0.21
CA SER A 663 -57.44 16.09 1.06
C SER A 663 -56.29 17.01 1.42
N LYS A 664 -56.61 18.30 1.44
CA LYS A 664 -55.85 19.44 1.94
C LYS A 664 -54.81 19.08 3.02
N HIS A 665 -53.55 19.48 2.84
CA HIS A 665 -52.96 20.58 3.63
C HIS A 665 -51.64 21.09 3.00
N ARG A 666 -51.40 22.38 3.24
CA ARG A 666 -50.31 23.24 2.76
C ARG A 666 -48.91 22.70 3.12
N ALA A 667 -48.02 22.63 2.14
CA ALA A 667 -46.58 22.51 2.33
C ALA A 667 -45.89 23.66 1.58
N GLU A 668 -45.07 24.43 2.29
CA GLU A 668 -44.35 25.58 1.73
C GLU A 668 -43.03 25.13 1.11
N SER A 669 -42.73 25.63 -0.09
CA SER A 669 -41.44 25.38 -0.75
C SER A 669 -40.31 26.11 -0.02
N PRO A 670 -39.08 25.56 0.03
CA PRO A 670 -37.93 26.28 0.55
C PRO A 670 -37.63 27.50 -0.34
N SER A 671 -37.76 28.71 0.21
CA SER A 671 -37.35 29.93 -0.48
C SER A 671 -35.84 30.08 -0.46
N MET A 672 -35.24 30.25 -1.65
CA MET A 672 -33.86 30.73 -1.78
C MET A 672 -33.83 32.21 -1.35
N HIS A 673 -33.44 32.48 -0.11
CA HIS A 673 -33.16 33.83 0.34
C HIS A 673 -31.72 34.22 0.05
N TYR A 674 -31.53 35.16 -0.87
CA TYR A 674 -30.36 36.04 -0.84
C TYR A 674 -30.51 36.99 0.35
N THR A 675 -29.47 37.08 1.18
CA THR A 675 -29.34 38.14 2.18
C THR A 675 -27.90 38.63 2.23
N SER A 676 -27.64 39.76 1.57
CA SER A 676 -26.45 40.56 1.83
C SER A 676 -26.69 41.39 3.10
N THR A 677 -25.83 41.29 4.11
CA THR A 677 -25.82 42.24 5.24
C THR A 677 -24.42 42.73 5.53
N THR A 678 -24.23 44.03 5.35
CA THR A 678 -23.07 44.80 5.81
C THR A 678 -23.13 45.10 7.31
N ASN A 679 -21.99 45.48 7.88
CA ASN A 679 -21.75 45.78 9.30
C ASN A 679 -22.81 46.68 9.99
N THR A 680 -23.05 46.46 11.28
CA THR A 680 -22.44 47.29 12.35
C THR A 680 -22.66 46.74 13.77
N ARG A 681 -21.84 47.23 14.71
CA ARG A 681 -21.75 46.80 16.12
C ARG A 681 -22.74 47.56 17.01
N HIS A 682 -23.20 46.93 18.09
CA HIS A 682 -23.06 47.53 19.43
C HIS A 682 -23.03 46.46 20.54
N ASN A 683 -22.21 46.70 21.57
CA ASN A 683 -22.25 45.99 22.85
C ASN A 683 -23.47 46.42 23.66
N ASP A 684 -23.92 45.56 24.57
CA ASP A 684 -24.06 46.03 25.96
C ASP A 684 -23.81 44.93 27.01
N TYR A 685 -23.29 45.33 28.16
CA TYR A 685 -22.89 44.47 29.28
C TYR A 685 -23.96 44.43 30.38
N ARG A 686 -24.24 43.26 30.98
CA ARG A 686 -24.25 43.14 32.47
C ARG A 686 -24.28 41.72 33.03
N ASN A 687 -23.43 41.53 34.04
CA ASN A 687 -23.32 40.38 34.96
C ASN A 687 -24.64 40.03 35.68
N THR A 688 -24.88 38.74 35.98
CA THR A 688 -24.52 38.17 37.30
C THR A 688 -24.61 36.64 37.36
N SER A 689 -23.94 36.07 38.36
CA SER A 689 -23.55 34.65 38.53
C SER A 689 -24.46 33.85 39.48
N THR A 690 -24.56 32.51 39.31
CA THR A 690 -24.26 31.54 40.40
C THR A 690 -24.13 30.07 39.93
N ALA A 691 -23.26 29.34 40.64
CA ALA A 691 -23.01 27.89 40.80
C ALA A 691 -24.16 26.87 40.56
N ALA A 692 -23.95 25.54 40.44
CA ALA A 692 -22.79 24.65 40.16
C ALA A 692 -23.28 23.17 40.06
N THR A 693 -22.36 22.20 39.93
CA THR A 693 -22.54 20.72 39.90
C THR A 693 -23.16 20.18 38.60
N SER A 694 -22.68 19.19 37.84
CA SER A 694 -21.53 18.24 37.80
C SER A 694 -22.12 16.85 37.46
N SER A 695 -21.72 16.29 36.32
CA SER A 695 -22.26 15.06 35.74
C SER A 695 -21.52 13.80 36.20
N LEU A 696 -22.24 12.70 36.37
CA LEU A 696 -21.69 11.34 36.40
C LEU A 696 -22.68 10.34 35.80
N SER A 697 -22.24 9.60 34.78
CA SER A 697 -22.72 8.24 34.52
C SER A 697 -21.54 7.39 34.07
N ARG A 698 -21.48 6.16 34.60
CA ARG A 698 -20.38 5.20 34.41
C ARG A 698 -20.97 3.93 33.80
N ARG A 699 -20.30 3.43 32.76
CA ARG A 699 -19.87 2.03 32.53
C ARG A 699 -20.83 0.84 32.71
N ASP A 700 -20.50 -0.20 31.94
CA ASP A 700 -20.80 -1.63 32.14
C ASP A 700 -22.22 -2.10 31.78
N LEU A 701 -22.48 -3.34 31.34
CA LEU A 701 -21.65 -4.42 30.74
C LEU A 701 -22.62 -5.44 30.06
N LEU A 702 -22.12 -6.37 29.23
CA LEU A 702 -22.91 -7.52 28.76
C LEU A 702 -23.02 -8.61 29.84
N ASN A 703 -24.14 -9.36 29.92
CA ASN A 703 -24.09 -10.83 29.76
C ASN A 703 -25.45 -11.56 29.60
N HIS A 704 -25.34 -12.78 29.05
CA HIS A 704 -26.19 -14.00 29.18
C HIS A 704 -27.56 -14.14 28.48
N ASN A 705 -27.58 -15.05 27.49
CA ASN A 705 -28.12 -16.43 27.55
C ASN A 705 -29.38 -16.73 28.41
N ALA A 706 -30.23 -17.73 28.11
CA ALA A 706 -30.60 -18.54 26.93
C ALA A 706 -31.46 -19.71 27.45
N ALA A 707 -32.55 -20.15 26.78
CA ALA A 707 -33.07 -21.53 26.90
C ALA A 707 -34.24 -21.86 25.96
N GLU A 708 -34.40 -23.18 25.75
CA GLU A 708 -35.58 -23.92 25.26
C GLU A 708 -35.96 -23.84 23.77
N ARG A 709 -36.39 -24.92 23.09
CA ARG A 709 -36.17 -26.39 23.09
C ARG A 709 -37.27 -26.97 22.18
N GLN A 710 -36.91 -27.93 21.32
CA GLN A 710 -37.61 -29.21 21.01
C GLN A 710 -37.81 -29.57 19.52
N ARG A 711 -37.25 -30.75 19.15
CA ARG A 711 -37.78 -31.80 18.22
C ARG A 711 -37.94 -31.40 16.72
N SER A 712 -37.83 -32.29 15.72
CA SER A 712 -37.71 -33.77 15.68
C SER A 712 -37.23 -34.32 14.31
N TYR A 713 -36.65 -35.52 14.34
CA TYR A 713 -36.63 -36.60 13.31
C TYR A 713 -35.92 -36.46 11.94
N SER A 714 -35.01 -37.42 11.69
CA SER A 714 -34.52 -37.93 10.38
C SER A 714 -35.52 -39.00 9.81
N PRO A 715 -35.35 -39.69 8.64
CA PRO A 715 -34.12 -40.22 7.97
C PRO A 715 -34.12 -39.96 6.42
N ALA A 716 -33.48 -40.68 5.46
CA ALA A 716 -32.69 -41.93 5.44
C ALA A 716 -31.71 -42.07 4.22
N ILE A 717 -30.55 -42.71 4.46
CA ILE A 717 -29.97 -43.91 3.78
C ILE A 717 -29.98 -44.03 2.22
N SER A 718 -28.77 -44.20 1.66
CA SER A 718 -28.41 -44.59 0.27
C SER A 718 -28.63 -46.10 -0.01
N PRO A 719 -28.44 -46.71 -1.22
CA PRO A 719 -27.10 -46.87 -1.84
C PRO A 719 -27.00 -47.12 -3.38
N LYS A 720 -25.76 -47.16 -3.93
CA LYS A 720 -25.18 -48.10 -4.97
C LYS A 720 -25.95 -48.40 -6.29
N ILE A 721 -25.39 -48.75 -7.46
CA ILE A 721 -24.09 -49.17 -8.03
C ILE A 721 -24.27 -48.97 -9.59
N ASP A 722 -23.30 -48.60 -10.45
CA ASP A 722 -22.34 -49.49 -11.17
C ASP A 722 -21.45 -48.68 -12.17
N THR A 723 -20.36 -49.28 -12.66
CA THR A 723 -19.40 -48.77 -13.69
C THR A 723 -19.58 -49.51 -15.06
N PRO A 724 -18.82 -49.31 -16.18
CA PRO A 724 -17.60 -48.51 -16.44
C PRO A 724 -17.51 -47.75 -17.81
N ASP A 725 -16.30 -47.25 -18.12
CA ASP A 725 -15.68 -46.98 -19.44
C ASP A 725 -16.18 -45.89 -20.41
N TYR A 726 -15.34 -44.85 -20.58
CA TYR A 726 -14.78 -44.55 -21.92
C TYR A 726 -13.38 -43.91 -21.82
N ARG A 727 -12.41 -44.42 -22.60
CA ARG A 727 -11.10 -43.81 -22.81
C ARG A 727 -11.21 -42.70 -23.88
N THR A 728 -10.50 -41.59 -23.71
CA THR A 728 -9.73 -40.98 -24.83
C THR A 728 -8.52 -40.20 -24.29
N THR A 729 -7.33 -40.64 -24.69
CA THR A 729 -6.10 -39.85 -24.64
C THR A 729 -5.78 -39.25 -26.02
N SER A 730 -4.95 -38.20 -26.02
CA SER A 730 -3.97 -37.86 -27.08
C SER A 730 -4.25 -36.63 -27.97
N SER A 731 -3.31 -35.68 -27.84
CA SER A 731 -2.54 -34.99 -28.91
C SER A 731 -3.23 -34.40 -30.15
N TYR A 732 -2.97 -33.12 -30.40
CA TYR A 732 -2.77 -32.49 -31.72
C TYR A 732 -2.25 -31.05 -31.48
N TYR A 733 -1.26 -30.46 -32.16
CA TYR A 733 -0.49 -30.83 -33.37
C TYR A 733 1.02 -30.55 -33.19
N LYS A 734 1.88 -31.32 -33.89
CA LYS A 734 3.21 -30.86 -34.35
C LYS A 734 3.56 -31.56 -35.68
N ARG A 735 3.78 -30.76 -36.73
CA ARG A 735 4.70 -30.94 -37.88
C ARG A 735 4.37 -29.85 -38.92
N GLU A 736 5.29 -28.95 -39.27
CA GLU A 736 6.53 -29.13 -40.07
C GLU A 736 6.25 -29.20 -41.59
N SER A 737 6.58 -28.11 -42.29
CA SER A 737 7.38 -28.16 -43.52
C SER A 737 7.92 -26.76 -43.87
N GLU A 738 9.21 -26.69 -44.22
CA GLU A 738 9.93 -25.52 -44.75
C GLU A 738 9.46 -25.23 -46.22
N ASP A 739 9.93 -24.25 -47.02
CA ASP A 739 11.25 -23.60 -47.08
C ASP A 739 11.27 -22.38 -48.08
N LYS A 740 12.37 -21.62 -48.07
CA LYS A 740 12.95 -20.75 -49.14
C LYS A 740 12.58 -19.25 -49.33
N LEU A 741 13.56 -18.43 -48.91
CA LEU A 741 14.29 -17.38 -49.68
C LEU A 741 13.54 -16.19 -50.33
N ALA A 742 13.79 -14.97 -49.82
CA ALA A 742 14.67 -13.97 -50.48
C ALA A 742 14.87 -12.65 -49.68
N THR A 743 16.12 -12.19 -49.70
CA THR A 743 16.75 -10.94 -49.20
C THR A 743 16.05 -9.58 -49.37
N SER A 744 16.13 -8.68 -48.37
CA SER A 744 16.58 -7.26 -48.49
C SER A 744 16.66 -6.51 -47.11
N PRO A 745 17.44 -5.41 -46.98
CA PRO A 745 17.87 -4.84 -45.68
C PRO A 745 17.04 -3.64 -45.13
N PRO A 746 17.23 -3.22 -43.86
CA PRO A 746 16.41 -2.18 -43.21
C PRO A 746 16.79 -0.72 -43.57
N PRO A 747 15.86 0.26 -43.44
CA PRO A 747 16.08 1.67 -43.77
C PRO A 747 16.77 2.47 -42.65
N PRO A 748 17.43 3.62 -42.97
CA PRO A 748 18.17 4.46 -42.02
C PRO A 748 17.29 5.49 -41.26
N PRO A 749 17.78 6.07 -40.15
CA PRO A 749 17.06 7.06 -39.35
C PRO A 749 17.08 8.48 -39.95
N ALA A 750 16.05 9.28 -39.62
CA ALA A 750 15.83 10.64 -40.12
C ALA A 750 16.59 11.74 -39.33
N PRO A 751 16.89 12.91 -39.94
CA PRO A 751 17.80 13.92 -39.38
C PRO A 751 17.14 14.95 -38.43
N GLN A 752 17.95 15.55 -37.56
CA GLN A 752 17.61 16.66 -36.67
C GLN A 752 17.63 18.02 -37.41
N PRO A 753 16.78 19.01 -37.03
CA PRO A 753 16.92 20.40 -37.44
C PRO A 753 17.86 21.20 -36.50
N PRO A 754 18.56 22.25 -36.99
CA PRO A 754 19.66 22.90 -36.27
C PRO A 754 19.27 24.09 -35.38
N SER A 755 20.14 24.36 -34.40
CA SER A 755 20.14 25.51 -33.48
C SER A 755 20.63 26.83 -34.11
N ARG A 756 20.06 27.97 -33.67
CA ARG A 756 20.68 29.31 -33.77
C ARG A 756 20.28 30.18 -32.57
N GLU A 757 21.26 30.89 -32.01
CA GLU A 757 21.10 31.91 -30.95
C GLU A 757 21.54 33.32 -31.43
N TYR A 758 21.19 34.34 -30.62
CA TYR A 758 21.61 35.76 -30.65
C TYR A 758 21.11 36.62 -31.84
N TYR A 759 20.41 37.73 -31.60
CA TYR A 759 20.96 38.95 -30.98
C TYR A 759 19.95 39.83 -30.21
N ASN A 760 20.47 40.69 -29.32
CA ASN A 760 19.73 41.71 -28.55
C ASN A 760 19.28 42.93 -29.37
N ASN A 761 18.12 43.51 -29.05
CA ASN A 761 17.98 44.87 -28.45
C ASN A 761 16.52 45.37 -28.40
N SER A 762 16.15 46.04 -27.29
CA SER A 762 14.97 46.90 -27.14
C SER A 762 15.28 48.34 -27.63
N PRO A 763 14.44 49.39 -27.40
CA PRO A 763 13.01 49.47 -27.04
C PRO A 763 12.21 50.44 -27.95
N THR A 764 10.89 50.57 -27.78
CA THR A 764 10.21 51.90 -27.68
C THR A 764 8.73 51.83 -27.31
N THR A 765 8.31 52.80 -26.51
CA THR A 765 6.92 53.04 -26.07
C THR A 765 6.25 54.09 -26.97
N LYS A 766 4.95 53.95 -27.29
CA LYS A 766 3.97 55.06 -27.18
C LYS A 766 2.50 54.68 -27.46
N TYR A 767 1.65 55.19 -26.57
CA TYR A 767 0.20 55.42 -26.61
C TYR A 767 -0.41 55.80 -27.98
N ILE A 768 -1.72 55.52 -28.17
CA ILE A 768 -2.78 56.57 -28.12
C ILE A 768 -4.22 56.00 -28.14
N ASN A 769 -5.01 56.51 -27.20
CA ASN A 769 -6.47 56.75 -27.11
C ASN A 769 -7.55 55.73 -27.51
N SER A 770 -8.36 55.45 -26.49
CA SER A 770 -9.83 55.41 -26.50
C SER A 770 -10.53 56.64 -27.11
N ALA A 771 -11.61 56.44 -27.88
CA ALA A 771 -12.93 57.06 -27.67
C ALA A 771 -13.95 56.57 -28.74
N ASP A 772 -15.20 56.43 -28.32
CA ASP A 772 -16.45 56.39 -29.11
C ASP A 772 -16.61 55.34 -30.23
N LEU A 773 -17.04 54.13 -29.84
CA LEU A 773 -18.40 53.61 -30.13
C LEU A 773 -18.72 52.33 -29.33
#